data_AF-A0A957CAI0-F1
#
_entry.id   AF-A0A957CAI0-F1
#
_cell.length_a   1.000
_cell.length_b   1.000
_cell.length_c   1.000
_cell.angle_alpha   90.00
_cell.angle_beta   90.00
_cell.angle_gamma   90.00
#
_symmetry.space_group_name_H-M   'P 1'
#
loop_
_entity.id
_entity.type
_entity.pdbx_description
1 polymer ?
#
loop_
_entity_poly.entity_id
_entity_poly.type
_entity_poly.pdbx_seq_one_letter_code
_entity_poly.pdbx_strand_id
1 'polypeptide(L)'
;MSAPDEPFQVVGYYTQPYNEIVHPDRVWRVPKYFLRRWGPYLTPSRFWAVVAARQLAYWNDKCRWFTVYDKRFAQEAQLSTIHFRRLKTEINEADQAISLFLTKKELAENEKYHVVNGQTKPKPTTYTIRLDDPLTPADGLHLASWIQENSSRQASAVAAVLREARQLPRKELLAPQLAPYLADPPAEYRYLSVLDVVSRVFGSQIAQNETVKAEADLLHTHLTGPDYYGKEYFRRHWLEKLKPGPAFLLTYLRSFCFYDETTGELRNEVTFTRPDLANDLGVTTKTVVNWLQKLETAVPPQAVSSFITQLDQTRLSSNDVMYRYRIEMIDPLTKPDLPAYQRLLAKMGTGEQHPPQGKNDSHDPASGEGSQRKNDDHELGADGKNDDHAQAPSTEARGKNDDHDAGLMEKMMTGDGTFEQGSRKKRWPFKYYQILFQTVGMEEKSLLAADWSLDWQLQNEVALKPFAEVVTGGKAEQLFDLLAIDPSGPTRARMMAGGLRLEQMVAWYLYAATQAGLTKPPVHLAIVRIQKGQRPPEKFVGLARLSWELWRCYASLLILHPAARDAFRQAPVFADWFGVYGRFLPAALPFGVGEELTVVTQLHSEKSVKSEATFVQSTAAGSQIDNIHDTAGMAKKQELWDSVLKELELSMTKATFNTWLRESVLIEVTNDKNGGSCQEWIVGVKSEYAVDWLSKRLNSTVVEPLVSAMYQPTNIKYEVHNMASHSQIFGIS
;
A
#
# COMPACT_ATOMS: atom_id res chain seq x y z
N MET A 1 3.87 38.17 23.08
CA MET A 1 2.93 37.03 23.21
C MET A 1 2.69 36.52 21.81
N SER A 2 3.42 35.48 21.40
CA SER A 2 3.33 34.90 20.05
C SER A 2 2.38 33.71 20.10
N ALA A 3 1.45 33.64 19.14
CA ALA A 3 0.47 32.58 19.02
C ALA A 3 1.14 31.20 18.75
N PRO A 4 0.53 30.07 19.15
CA PRO A 4 1.09 28.74 18.91
C PRO A 4 1.06 28.38 17.42
N ASP A 5 2.11 27.71 16.95
CA ASP A 5 2.26 27.13 15.61
C ASP A 5 1.11 26.15 15.29
N GLU A 6 0.21 26.51 14.38
CA GLU A 6 -0.77 25.58 13.80
C GLU A 6 -0.15 24.77 12.65
N PRO A 7 -0.31 23.43 12.61
CA PRO A 7 0.20 22.59 11.53
C PRO A 7 -0.53 22.85 10.20
N PHE A 8 0.22 23.01 9.10
CA PHE A 8 -0.37 23.18 7.76
C PHE A 8 -1.02 21.90 7.24
N GLN A 9 -2.27 22.01 6.79
CA GLN A 9 -3.06 20.93 6.21
C GLN A 9 -2.82 20.85 4.69
N VAL A 10 -2.24 19.75 4.20
CA VAL A 10 -2.15 19.47 2.76
C VAL A 10 -3.46 18.81 2.32
N VAL A 11 -4.16 19.43 1.37
CA VAL A 11 -5.43 18.93 0.83
C VAL A 11 -5.25 18.67 -0.67
N GLY A 12 -5.40 17.41 -1.08
CA GLY A 12 -5.54 17.08 -2.50
C GLY A 12 -6.90 17.57 -3.01
N TYR A 13 -6.96 18.06 -4.24
CA TYR A 13 -8.20 18.56 -4.85
C TYR A 13 -8.43 17.90 -6.21
N TYR A 14 -9.70 17.72 -6.59
CA TYR A 14 -10.06 17.25 -7.92
C TYR A 14 -10.60 18.40 -8.75
N THR A 15 -10.11 18.51 -10.00
CA THR A 15 -10.61 19.51 -10.95
C THR A 15 -11.92 19.09 -11.61
N GLN A 16 -12.24 17.79 -11.59
CA GLN A 16 -13.48 17.25 -12.13
C GLN A 16 -14.53 17.09 -11.02
N PRO A 17 -15.72 17.72 -11.15
CA PRO A 17 -16.79 17.64 -10.15
C PRO A 17 -17.21 16.23 -9.75
N TYR A 18 -17.15 15.29 -10.70
CA TYR A 18 -17.45 13.90 -10.42
C TYR A 18 -16.39 13.27 -9.50
N ASN A 19 -15.10 13.48 -9.81
CA ASN A 19 -14.01 12.92 -9.03
C ASN A 19 -13.89 13.56 -7.64
N GLU A 20 -14.26 14.83 -7.50
CA GLU A 20 -14.34 15.52 -6.20
C GLU A 20 -15.34 14.84 -5.25
N ILE A 21 -16.38 14.20 -5.79
CA ILE A 21 -17.39 13.48 -4.99
C ILE A 21 -17.02 12.00 -4.83
N VAL A 22 -16.58 11.36 -5.92
CA VAL A 22 -16.39 9.91 -5.97
C VAL A 22 -15.03 9.45 -5.44
N HIS A 23 -14.01 10.33 -5.47
CA HIS A 23 -12.65 10.01 -5.05
C HIS A 23 -12.13 8.69 -5.67
N PRO A 24 -11.93 8.61 -6.99
CA PRO A 24 -11.71 7.35 -7.71
C PRO A 24 -10.45 6.58 -7.28
N ASP A 25 -9.48 7.25 -6.65
CA ASP A 25 -8.28 6.66 -6.04
C ASP A 25 -8.56 5.87 -4.75
N ARG A 26 -9.69 6.15 -4.08
CA ARG A 26 -10.12 5.38 -2.90
C ARG A 26 -10.83 4.11 -3.35
N VAL A 27 -10.13 2.99 -3.27
CA VAL A 27 -10.61 1.68 -3.74
C VAL A 27 -10.56 0.62 -2.65
N TRP A 28 -11.45 -0.36 -2.76
CA TRP A 28 -11.36 -1.63 -2.06
C TRP A 28 -10.99 -2.74 -3.06
N ARG A 29 -10.13 -3.65 -2.62
CA ARG A 29 -9.53 -4.71 -3.46
C ARG A 29 -10.04 -6.07 -3.01
N VAL A 30 -10.40 -6.92 -3.98
CA VAL A 30 -10.60 -8.36 -3.78
C VAL A 30 -10.11 -9.14 -4.98
N PRO A 31 -9.59 -10.37 -4.82
CA PRO A 31 -9.31 -11.21 -5.98
C PRO A 31 -10.59 -11.58 -6.73
N LYS A 32 -10.52 -11.65 -8.06
CA LYS A 32 -11.65 -12.09 -8.91
C LYS A 32 -12.03 -13.53 -8.58
N TYR A 33 -11.07 -14.34 -8.13
CA TYR A 33 -11.35 -15.69 -7.62
C TYR A 33 -12.28 -15.66 -6.40
N PHE A 34 -11.97 -14.85 -5.39
CA PHE A 34 -12.88 -14.64 -4.25
C PHE A 34 -14.26 -14.16 -4.68
N LEU A 35 -14.31 -13.14 -5.54
CA LEU A 35 -15.57 -12.57 -6.00
C LEU A 35 -16.44 -13.58 -6.77
N ARG A 36 -15.85 -14.33 -7.72
CA ARG A 36 -16.59 -15.19 -8.63
C ARG A 36 -16.80 -16.61 -8.13
N ARG A 37 -15.88 -17.13 -7.31
CA ARG A 37 -15.90 -18.51 -6.84
C ARG A 37 -16.40 -18.59 -5.41
N TRP A 38 -15.90 -17.76 -4.49
CA TRP A 38 -16.35 -17.75 -3.08
C TRP A 38 -17.59 -16.93 -2.82
N GLY A 39 -17.84 -15.87 -3.60
CA GLY A 39 -19.05 -15.05 -3.48
C GLY A 39 -20.35 -15.89 -3.44
N PRO A 40 -20.55 -16.86 -4.36
CA PRO A 40 -21.66 -17.80 -4.32
C PRO A 40 -21.78 -18.62 -3.01
N TYR A 41 -20.67 -19.15 -2.48
CA TYR A 41 -20.67 -19.92 -1.21
C TYR A 41 -20.98 -19.05 0.01
N LEU A 42 -20.49 -17.81 0.03
CA LEU A 42 -20.66 -16.91 1.16
C LEU A 42 -22.07 -16.32 1.20
N THR A 43 -22.78 -16.25 0.09
CA THR A 43 -23.93 -15.37 -0.11
C THR A 43 -23.54 -13.88 0.00
N PRO A 44 -24.36 -12.95 -0.53
CA PRO A 44 -23.98 -11.54 -0.60
C PRO A 44 -23.65 -10.90 0.76
N SER A 45 -24.39 -11.21 1.83
CA SER A 45 -24.16 -10.57 3.13
C SER A 45 -22.83 -11.00 3.78
N ARG A 46 -22.46 -12.28 3.67
CA ARG A 46 -21.16 -12.76 4.22
C ARG A 46 -20.00 -12.31 3.34
N PHE A 47 -20.20 -12.26 2.02
CA PHE A 47 -19.24 -11.66 1.11
C PHE A 47 -18.88 -10.23 1.55
N TRP A 48 -19.88 -9.36 1.76
CA TRP A 48 -19.62 -7.99 2.21
C TRP A 48 -19.07 -7.90 3.63
N ALA A 49 -19.39 -8.85 4.52
CA ALA A 49 -18.76 -8.93 5.84
C ALA A 49 -17.26 -9.23 5.75
N VAL A 50 -16.84 -10.17 4.88
CA VAL A 50 -15.42 -10.46 4.65
C VAL A 50 -14.71 -9.26 4.02
N VAL A 51 -15.32 -8.59 3.04
CA VAL A 51 -14.77 -7.34 2.45
C VAL A 51 -14.58 -6.27 3.53
N ALA A 52 -15.60 -6.03 4.36
CA ALA A 52 -15.53 -5.06 5.46
C ALA A 52 -14.44 -5.40 6.47
N ALA A 53 -14.28 -6.68 6.79
CA ALA A 53 -13.25 -7.15 7.69
C ALA A 53 -11.84 -6.97 7.11
N ARG A 54 -11.65 -7.20 5.80
CA ARG A 54 -10.38 -6.93 5.09
C ARG A 54 -10.05 -5.44 5.13
N GLN A 55 -11.05 -4.57 4.97
CA GLN A 55 -10.86 -3.13 5.13
C GLN A 55 -10.48 -2.76 6.56
N LEU A 56 -11.20 -3.24 7.58
CA LEU A 56 -10.89 -2.98 8.99
C LEU A 56 -9.48 -3.48 9.40
N ALA A 57 -9.01 -4.57 8.80
CA ALA A 57 -7.67 -5.09 9.04
C ALA A 57 -6.57 -4.29 8.32
N TYR A 58 -6.86 -3.76 7.12
CA TYR A 58 -5.88 -3.01 6.31
C TYR A 58 -5.46 -1.69 6.98
N TRP A 59 -6.39 -1.01 7.63
CA TRP A 59 -6.15 0.29 8.28
C TRP A 59 -5.57 0.17 9.70
N ASN A 60 -5.01 -0.98 10.10
CA ASN A 60 -4.45 -1.17 11.43
C ASN A 60 -2.96 -1.58 11.43
N ASP A 61 -2.23 -1.16 12.45
CA ASP A 61 -0.79 -1.48 12.62
C ASP A 61 -0.53 -2.96 12.97
N LYS A 62 -1.60 -3.74 13.16
CA LYS A 62 -1.59 -5.09 13.75
C LYS A 62 -1.63 -6.21 12.71
N CYS A 63 -1.96 -5.90 11.45
CA CYS A 63 -1.96 -6.76 10.27
C CYS A 63 -2.36 -8.24 10.52
N ARG A 64 -3.61 -8.60 10.13
CA ARG A 64 -4.29 -9.94 10.20
C ARG A 64 -5.27 -10.14 11.36
N TRP A 65 -5.42 -9.16 12.25
CA TRP A 65 -6.49 -9.17 13.26
C TRP A 65 -6.95 -7.76 13.59
N PHE A 66 -8.17 -7.61 14.11
CA PHE A 66 -8.72 -6.33 14.58
C PHE A 66 -9.73 -6.53 15.70
N THR A 67 -9.96 -5.49 16.49
CA THR A 67 -10.93 -5.49 17.58
C THR A 67 -12.00 -4.43 17.31
N VAL A 68 -13.28 -4.80 17.29
CA VAL A 68 -14.36 -3.89 16.91
C VAL A 68 -15.68 -4.23 17.60
N TYR A 69 -16.53 -3.21 17.81
CA TYR A 69 -17.91 -3.40 18.25
C TYR A 69 -18.82 -3.83 17.10
N ASP A 70 -19.84 -4.63 17.40
CA ASP A 70 -20.82 -5.12 16.41
C ASP A 70 -21.41 -4.00 15.55
N LYS A 71 -21.77 -2.86 16.15
CA LYS A 71 -22.36 -1.73 15.43
C LYS A 71 -21.40 -1.20 14.35
N ARG A 72 -20.11 -1.09 14.66
CA ARG A 72 -19.10 -0.56 13.75
C ARG A 72 -18.78 -1.54 12.64
N PHE A 73 -18.67 -2.84 12.95
CA PHE A 73 -18.52 -3.88 11.92
C PHE A 73 -19.75 -3.90 11.00
N ALA A 74 -20.96 -3.94 11.57
CA ALA A 74 -22.19 -3.93 10.79
C ALA A 74 -22.26 -2.71 9.85
N GLN A 75 -21.86 -1.53 10.31
CA GLN A 75 -21.76 -0.32 9.48
C GLN A 75 -20.77 -0.49 8.32
N GLU A 76 -19.57 -1.02 8.56
CA GLU A 76 -18.59 -1.28 7.50
C GLU A 76 -19.09 -2.33 6.49
N ALA A 77 -19.81 -3.35 6.95
CA ALA A 77 -20.44 -4.33 6.08
C ALA A 77 -21.73 -3.82 5.41
N GLN A 78 -22.21 -2.61 5.79
CA GLN A 78 -23.50 -2.04 5.38
C GLN A 78 -24.68 -2.98 5.66
N LEU A 79 -24.64 -3.64 6.82
CA LEU A 79 -25.66 -4.53 7.35
C LEU A 79 -26.35 -3.89 8.56
N SER A 80 -27.59 -4.29 8.84
CA SER A 80 -28.18 -3.95 10.12
C SER A 80 -27.46 -4.69 11.25
N THR A 81 -27.37 -4.09 12.43
CA THR A 81 -26.72 -4.72 13.59
C THR A 81 -27.36 -6.06 13.96
N ILE A 82 -28.69 -6.18 13.80
CA ILE A 82 -29.42 -7.43 14.04
C ILE A 82 -28.98 -8.51 13.03
N HIS A 83 -28.90 -8.16 11.75
CA HIS A 83 -28.48 -9.09 10.70
C HIS A 83 -27.03 -9.52 10.89
N PHE A 84 -26.14 -8.58 11.23
CA PHE A 84 -24.74 -8.88 11.53
C PHE A 84 -24.60 -9.82 12.75
N ARG A 85 -25.38 -9.61 13.82
CA ARG A 85 -25.33 -10.50 14.99
C ARG A 85 -25.72 -11.94 14.68
N ARG A 86 -26.68 -12.15 13.76
CA ARG A 86 -27.02 -13.49 13.27
C ARG A 86 -25.85 -14.10 12.50
N LEU A 87 -25.27 -13.36 11.55
CA LEU A 87 -24.07 -13.81 10.83
C LEU A 87 -22.90 -14.10 11.77
N LYS A 88 -22.72 -13.30 12.83
CA LYS A 88 -21.64 -13.46 13.82
C LYS A 88 -21.69 -14.80 14.56
N THR A 89 -22.87 -15.43 14.70
CA THR A 89 -22.94 -16.75 15.35
C THR A 89 -22.22 -17.80 14.51
N GLU A 90 -22.27 -17.67 13.19
CA GLU A 90 -21.73 -18.62 12.20
C GLU A 90 -20.20 -18.55 12.01
N ILE A 91 -19.53 -17.49 12.47
CA ILE A 91 -18.10 -17.23 12.16
C ILE A 91 -17.15 -18.33 12.67
N ASN A 92 -17.49 -19.05 13.73
CA ASN A 92 -16.66 -20.15 14.25
C ASN A 92 -17.20 -21.54 13.87
N GLU A 93 -18.30 -21.61 13.11
CA GLU A 93 -18.92 -22.87 12.73
C GLU A 93 -18.16 -23.45 11.52
N ALA A 94 -17.59 -24.65 11.69
CA ALA A 94 -16.65 -25.23 10.73
C ALA A 94 -17.28 -25.59 9.37
N ASP A 95 -18.59 -25.83 9.34
CA ASP A 95 -19.38 -26.10 8.14
C ASP A 95 -19.74 -24.82 7.36
N GLN A 96 -19.60 -23.65 7.98
CA GLN A 96 -19.95 -22.37 7.37
C GLN A 96 -18.76 -21.78 6.61
N ALA A 97 -18.94 -21.47 5.32
CA ALA A 97 -17.87 -20.94 4.45
C ALA A 97 -17.17 -19.67 5.00
N ILE A 98 -17.89 -18.86 5.80
CA ILE A 98 -17.33 -17.63 6.40
C ILE A 98 -16.22 -17.93 7.43
N SER A 99 -16.22 -19.10 8.07
CA SER A 99 -15.22 -19.47 9.08
C SER A 99 -13.81 -19.66 8.49
N LEU A 100 -13.73 -19.88 7.17
CA LEU A 100 -12.44 -19.92 6.44
C LEU A 100 -11.79 -18.55 6.29
N PHE A 101 -12.57 -17.48 6.40
CA PHE A 101 -12.12 -16.11 6.21
C PHE A 101 -12.01 -15.34 7.52
N LEU A 102 -12.86 -15.65 8.50
CA LEU A 102 -12.93 -14.95 9.77
C LEU A 102 -12.97 -15.95 10.92
N THR A 103 -12.26 -15.64 11.98
CA THR A 103 -12.37 -16.35 13.26
C THR A 103 -12.58 -15.32 14.36
N LYS A 104 -13.57 -15.53 15.24
CA LYS A 104 -13.79 -14.64 16.40
C LYS A 104 -13.10 -15.26 17.62
N LYS A 105 -12.32 -14.45 18.34
CA LYS A 105 -11.77 -14.84 19.65
C LYS A 105 -12.92 -14.95 20.65
N GLU A 106 -13.09 -16.13 21.23
CA GLU A 106 -14.07 -16.32 22.29
C GLU A 106 -13.52 -15.81 23.62
N LEU A 107 -14.35 -15.04 24.32
CA LEU A 107 -14.06 -14.53 25.66
C LEU A 107 -14.89 -15.34 26.65
N ALA A 108 -14.29 -15.66 27.80
CA ALA A 108 -15.02 -16.26 28.90
C ALA A 108 -16.16 -15.31 29.37
N GLU A 109 -17.23 -15.85 29.95
CA GLU A 109 -18.44 -15.06 30.29
C GLU A 109 -18.13 -13.85 31.18
N ASN A 110 -17.19 -14.01 32.11
CA ASN A 110 -16.70 -12.97 33.01
C ASN A 110 -15.84 -11.89 32.30
N GLU A 111 -15.34 -12.16 31.09
CA GLU A 111 -14.52 -11.23 30.31
C GLU A 111 -15.32 -10.50 29.22
N LYS A 112 -16.56 -10.92 28.93
CA LYS A 112 -17.40 -10.35 27.86
C LYS A 112 -17.83 -8.90 28.13
N TYR A 113 -17.78 -8.46 29.39
CA TYR A 113 -18.21 -7.13 29.79
C TYR A 113 -17.10 -6.40 30.53
N HIS A 114 -17.16 -5.08 30.50
CA HIS A 114 -16.33 -4.20 31.30
C HIS A 114 -17.22 -3.09 31.89
N VAL A 115 -16.83 -2.59 33.05
CA VAL A 115 -17.54 -1.49 33.70
C VAL A 115 -16.89 -0.18 33.27
N VAL A 116 -17.67 0.69 32.63
CA VAL A 116 -17.26 2.04 32.25
C VAL A 116 -18.26 3.01 32.87
N ASN A 117 -17.78 3.94 33.69
CA ASN A 117 -18.62 4.91 34.40
C ASN A 117 -19.77 4.25 35.19
N GLY A 118 -19.50 3.11 35.83
CA GLY A 118 -20.52 2.37 36.61
C GLY A 118 -21.54 1.59 35.77
N GLN A 119 -21.46 1.64 34.44
CA GLN A 119 -22.32 0.87 33.54
C GLN A 119 -21.58 -0.32 32.94
N THR A 120 -22.23 -1.49 32.97
CA THR A 120 -21.73 -2.71 32.33
C THR A 120 -21.91 -2.59 30.81
N LYS A 121 -20.80 -2.48 30.08
CA LYS A 121 -20.79 -2.43 28.61
C LYS A 121 -20.10 -3.68 28.05
N PRO A 122 -20.58 -4.25 26.93
CA PRO A 122 -19.92 -5.39 26.30
C PRO A 122 -18.54 -4.97 25.78
N LYS A 123 -17.55 -5.86 25.84
CA LYS A 123 -16.24 -5.64 25.23
C LYS A 123 -16.34 -5.79 23.70
N PRO A 124 -15.51 -5.05 22.94
CA PRO A 124 -15.41 -5.27 21.50
C PRO A 124 -14.88 -6.68 21.20
N THR A 125 -15.30 -7.26 20.08
CA THR A 125 -14.89 -8.60 19.68
C THR A 125 -13.60 -8.54 18.87
N THR A 126 -12.68 -9.45 19.13
CA THR A 126 -11.44 -9.57 18.36
C THR A 126 -11.63 -10.63 17.26
N TYR A 127 -11.26 -10.28 16.04
CA TYR A 127 -11.36 -11.11 14.86
C TYR A 127 -9.97 -11.32 14.26
N THR A 128 -9.66 -12.56 13.88
CA THR A 128 -8.55 -12.88 12.98
C THR A 128 -9.10 -13.02 11.57
N ILE A 129 -8.35 -12.57 10.56
CA ILE A 129 -8.78 -12.58 9.17
C ILE A 129 -7.78 -13.24 8.24
N ARG A 130 -8.30 -14.03 7.30
CA ARG A 130 -7.55 -14.58 6.17
C ARG A 130 -7.48 -13.57 5.02
N LEU A 131 -6.27 -13.22 4.61
CA LEU A 131 -6.00 -12.21 3.57
C LEU A 131 -5.77 -12.83 2.18
N ASP A 132 -5.37 -14.09 2.13
CA ASP A 132 -5.35 -14.93 0.94
C ASP A 132 -6.69 -15.67 0.77
N ASP A 133 -6.94 -16.21 -0.42
CA ASP A 133 -8.19 -16.91 -0.72
C ASP A 133 -7.94 -18.42 -0.80
N PRO A 134 -8.61 -19.24 0.02
CA PRO A 134 -8.51 -20.70 -0.10
C PRO A 134 -9.13 -21.17 -1.42
N LEU A 135 -8.88 -22.40 -1.87
CA LEU A 135 -9.64 -22.97 -3.00
C LEU A 135 -11.06 -23.34 -2.55
N THR A 136 -12.04 -23.12 -3.41
CA THR A 136 -13.40 -23.60 -3.17
C THR A 136 -13.45 -25.14 -3.13
N PRO A 137 -14.43 -25.75 -2.44
CA PRO A 137 -14.62 -27.20 -2.48
C PRO A 137 -14.65 -27.79 -3.88
N ALA A 138 -15.40 -27.16 -4.79
CA ALA A 138 -15.53 -27.58 -6.17
C ALA A 138 -14.16 -27.59 -6.88
N ASP A 139 -13.42 -26.48 -6.75
CA ASP A 139 -12.12 -26.32 -7.38
C ASP A 139 -11.06 -27.25 -6.80
N GLY A 140 -11.02 -27.40 -5.47
CA GLY A 140 -10.09 -28.30 -4.81
C GLY A 140 -10.30 -29.76 -5.22
N LEU A 141 -11.56 -30.21 -5.32
CA LEU A 141 -11.89 -31.56 -5.79
C LEU A 141 -11.56 -31.75 -7.27
N HIS A 142 -11.93 -30.80 -8.12
CA HIS A 142 -11.65 -30.87 -9.55
C HIS A 142 -10.14 -30.90 -9.83
N LEU A 143 -9.39 -30.02 -9.15
CA LEU A 143 -7.93 -29.99 -9.25
C LEU A 143 -7.29 -31.26 -8.69
N ALA A 144 -7.83 -31.84 -7.62
CA ALA A 144 -7.34 -33.10 -7.08
C ALA A 144 -7.46 -34.24 -8.11
N SER A 145 -8.62 -34.38 -8.75
CA SER A 145 -8.82 -35.35 -9.84
C SER A 145 -7.86 -35.09 -11.00
N TRP A 146 -7.74 -33.83 -11.44
CA TRP A 146 -6.86 -33.47 -12.54
C TRP A 146 -5.39 -33.80 -12.26
N ILE A 147 -4.85 -33.43 -11.09
CA ILE A 147 -3.44 -33.73 -10.76
C ILE A 147 -3.23 -35.24 -10.59
N GLN A 148 -4.20 -35.95 -10.03
CA GLN A 148 -4.12 -37.41 -9.86
C GLN A 148 -4.05 -38.16 -11.20
N GLU A 149 -4.80 -37.70 -12.21
CA GLU A 149 -4.82 -38.29 -13.55
C GLU A 149 -3.55 -37.99 -14.36
N ASN A 150 -2.90 -36.84 -14.09
CA ASN A 150 -1.77 -36.35 -14.87
C ASN A 150 -0.39 -36.60 -14.23
N SER A 151 -0.33 -37.08 -12.97
CA SER A 151 0.93 -37.28 -12.25
C SER A 151 1.09 -38.69 -11.68
N SER A 152 2.36 -39.10 -11.51
CA SER A 152 2.73 -40.29 -10.72
C SER A 152 3.11 -39.91 -9.29
N ARG A 153 3.23 -40.91 -8.39
CA ARG A 153 3.67 -40.75 -6.99
C ARG A 153 5.19 -40.51 -6.87
N GLN A 154 5.70 -39.52 -7.59
CA GLN A 154 7.09 -39.07 -7.51
C GLN A 154 7.12 -37.56 -7.39
N ALA A 155 7.91 -37.03 -6.45
CA ALA A 155 7.94 -35.58 -6.18
C ALA A 155 8.36 -34.75 -7.42
N SER A 156 9.31 -35.24 -8.22
CA SER A 156 9.72 -34.61 -9.48
C SER A 156 8.60 -34.58 -10.52
N ALA A 157 7.83 -35.66 -10.64
CA ALA A 157 6.69 -35.74 -11.55
C ALA A 157 5.57 -34.78 -11.12
N VAL A 158 5.24 -34.75 -9.82
CA VAL A 158 4.24 -33.82 -9.27
C VAL A 158 4.65 -32.37 -9.50
N ALA A 159 5.90 -32.01 -9.20
CA ALA A 159 6.39 -30.65 -9.46
C ALA A 159 6.34 -30.27 -10.95
N ALA A 160 6.63 -31.21 -11.86
CA ALA A 160 6.54 -30.97 -13.29
C ALA A 160 5.09 -30.72 -13.74
N VAL A 161 4.14 -31.52 -13.25
CA VAL A 161 2.70 -31.37 -13.55
C VAL A 161 2.14 -30.06 -13.01
N LEU A 162 2.53 -29.65 -11.80
CA LEU A 162 2.12 -28.34 -11.24
C LEU A 162 2.66 -27.17 -12.09
N ARG A 163 3.88 -27.30 -12.61
CA ARG A 163 4.47 -26.28 -13.50
C ARG A 163 3.77 -26.22 -14.86
N GLU A 164 3.43 -27.37 -15.43
CA GLU A 164 2.68 -27.46 -16.68
C GLU A 164 1.27 -26.88 -16.53
N ALA A 165 0.59 -27.18 -15.42
CA ALA A 165 -0.73 -26.63 -15.11
C ALA A 165 -0.76 -25.10 -15.18
N ARG A 166 0.31 -24.42 -14.74
CA ARG A 166 0.39 -22.94 -14.78
C ARG A 166 0.39 -22.35 -16.19
N GLN A 167 0.65 -23.16 -17.22
CA GLN A 167 0.60 -22.74 -18.62
C GLN A 167 -0.79 -22.95 -19.24
N LEU A 168 -1.69 -23.66 -18.56
CA LEU A 168 -3.04 -23.92 -19.03
C LEU A 168 -3.99 -22.77 -18.69
N PRO A 169 -5.03 -22.55 -19.51
CA PRO A 169 -6.13 -21.66 -19.14
C PRO A 169 -6.77 -22.11 -17.82
N ARG A 170 -6.93 -21.19 -16.86
CA ARG A 170 -7.47 -21.51 -15.52
C ARG A 170 -8.80 -22.25 -15.53
N LYS A 171 -9.65 -21.97 -16.52
CA LYS A 171 -10.95 -22.65 -16.68
C LYS A 171 -10.83 -24.18 -16.84
N GLU A 172 -9.67 -24.68 -17.26
CA GLU A 172 -9.39 -26.12 -17.40
C GLU A 172 -8.98 -26.76 -16.07
N LEU A 173 -8.53 -25.95 -15.10
CA LEU A 173 -8.10 -26.39 -13.77
C LEU A 173 -9.13 -26.11 -12.67
N LEU A 174 -10.14 -25.30 -12.99
CA LEU A 174 -11.23 -24.93 -12.08
C LEU A 174 -12.49 -25.71 -12.45
N ALA A 175 -13.32 -26.02 -11.45
CA ALA A 175 -14.54 -26.76 -11.68
C ALA A 175 -15.47 -26.01 -12.67
N PRO A 176 -16.00 -26.68 -13.70
CA PRO A 176 -16.80 -26.01 -14.73
C PRO A 176 -18.12 -25.46 -14.19
N GLN A 177 -18.69 -26.08 -13.15
CA GLN A 177 -19.95 -25.67 -12.53
C GLN A 177 -19.83 -25.71 -11.01
N LEU A 178 -20.35 -24.66 -10.35
CA LEU A 178 -20.40 -24.59 -8.88
C LEU A 178 -21.71 -25.11 -8.31
N ALA A 179 -22.81 -25.03 -9.05
CA ALA A 179 -24.17 -25.28 -8.56
C ALA A 179 -24.34 -26.60 -7.77
N PRO A 180 -23.78 -27.76 -8.20
CA PRO A 180 -23.89 -29.00 -7.44
C PRO A 180 -23.29 -28.89 -6.02
N TYR A 181 -22.16 -28.19 -5.89
CA TYR A 181 -21.44 -28.01 -4.62
C TYR A 181 -22.04 -26.90 -3.74
N LEU A 182 -22.83 -26.00 -4.32
CA LEU A 182 -23.58 -24.98 -3.59
C LEU A 182 -24.86 -25.56 -2.99
N ALA A 183 -25.49 -26.51 -3.69
CA ALA A 183 -26.67 -27.22 -3.22
C ALA A 183 -26.37 -28.18 -2.06
N ASP A 184 -25.21 -28.84 -2.11
CA ASP A 184 -24.72 -29.75 -1.07
C ASP A 184 -23.27 -29.41 -0.69
N PRO A 185 -23.06 -28.37 0.15
CA PRO A 185 -21.72 -27.97 0.57
C PRO A 185 -21.10 -29.06 1.47
N PRO A 186 -19.77 -29.30 1.38
CA PRO A 186 -19.14 -30.33 2.16
C PRO A 186 -19.17 -29.99 3.66
N ALA A 187 -19.30 -31.02 4.50
CA ALA A 187 -19.21 -30.88 5.96
C ALA A 187 -17.84 -30.38 6.44
N GLU A 188 -16.79 -30.50 5.62
CA GLU A 188 -15.44 -30.05 5.94
C GLU A 188 -14.73 -29.52 4.67
N TYR A 189 -14.09 -28.36 4.79
CA TYR A 189 -13.33 -27.73 3.71
C TYR A 189 -11.89 -28.23 3.71
N ARG A 190 -11.59 -29.21 2.86
CA ARG A 190 -10.34 -30.01 2.94
C ARG A 190 -9.19 -29.54 2.04
N TYR A 191 -9.49 -28.86 0.94
CA TYR A 191 -8.52 -28.50 -0.08
C TYR A 191 -8.28 -26.99 -0.09
N LEU A 192 -7.79 -26.43 1.01
CA LEU A 192 -7.69 -24.97 1.14
C LEU A 192 -6.61 -24.37 0.25
N SER A 193 -5.56 -25.13 -0.07
CA SER A 193 -4.48 -24.73 -0.97
C SER A 193 -4.14 -25.84 -1.98
N VAL A 194 -3.39 -25.49 -3.03
CA VAL A 194 -2.84 -26.50 -3.96
C VAL A 194 -1.92 -27.48 -3.22
N LEU A 195 -1.21 -27.01 -2.19
CA LEU A 195 -0.39 -27.88 -1.36
C LEU A 195 -1.23 -28.88 -0.55
N ASP A 196 -2.40 -28.47 -0.06
CA ASP A 196 -3.34 -29.39 0.61
C ASP A 196 -3.87 -30.45 -0.36
N VAL A 197 -4.17 -30.05 -1.60
CA VAL A 197 -4.54 -31.00 -2.68
C VAL A 197 -3.43 -32.03 -2.88
N VAL A 198 -2.19 -31.60 -3.06
CA VAL A 198 -1.05 -32.51 -3.23
C VAL A 198 -0.86 -33.41 -2.02
N SER A 199 -0.94 -32.85 -0.81
CA SER A 199 -0.80 -33.59 0.45
C SER A 199 -1.84 -34.69 0.59
N ARG A 200 -3.09 -34.43 0.20
CA ARG A 200 -4.17 -35.43 0.26
C ARG A 200 -4.06 -36.50 -0.82
N VAL A 201 -3.70 -36.13 -2.05
CA VAL A 201 -3.65 -37.06 -3.19
C VAL A 201 -2.41 -37.95 -3.13
N PHE A 202 -1.25 -37.38 -2.79
CA PHE A 202 0.05 -38.07 -2.87
C PHE A 202 0.71 -38.33 -1.51
N GLY A 203 0.19 -37.74 -0.43
CA GLY A 203 0.71 -37.90 0.93
C GLY A 203 1.65 -36.78 1.37
N SER A 204 1.80 -36.62 2.69
CA SER A 204 2.59 -35.57 3.32
C SER A 204 4.07 -35.59 2.92
N GLN A 205 4.64 -36.77 2.67
CA GLN A 205 6.04 -36.91 2.25
C GLN A 205 6.33 -36.19 0.93
N ILE A 206 5.41 -36.27 -0.04
CA ILE A 206 5.57 -35.59 -1.33
C ILE A 206 5.32 -34.09 -1.17
N ALA A 207 4.30 -33.70 -0.40
CA ALA A 207 4.00 -32.29 -0.13
C ALA A 207 5.11 -31.58 0.67
N GLN A 208 5.93 -32.30 1.44
CA GLN A 208 7.06 -31.72 2.16
C GLN A 208 8.26 -31.40 1.26
N ASN A 209 8.30 -31.90 0.03
CA ASN A 209 9.37 -31.59 -0.92
C ASN A 209 9.37 -30.09 -1.29
N GLU A 210 10.54 -29.44 -1.20
CA GLU A 210 10.67 -27.98 -1.41
C GLU A 210 10.28 -27.53 -2.82
N THR A 211 10.61 -28.30 -3.85
CA THR A 211 10.21 -27.98 -5.23
C THR A 211 8.70 -28.09 -5.41
N VAL A 212 8.08 -29.11 -4.81
CA VAL A 212 6.61 -29.29 -4.83
C VAL A 212 5.93 -28.13 -4.10
N LYS A 213 6.41 -27.71 -2.92
CA LYS A 213 5.87 -26.55 -2.20
C LYS A 213 5.92 -25.28 -3.05
N ALA A 214 7.08 -25.00 -3.65
CA ALA A 214 7.25 -23.80 -4.48
C ALA A 214 6.32 -23.80 -5.70
N GLU A 215 6.21 -24.91 -6.43
CA GLU A 215 5.31 -24.98 -7.59
C GLU A 215 3.83 -24.98 -7.18
N ALA A 216 3.48 -25.57 -6.04
CA ALA A 216 2.12 -25.52 -5.50
C ALA A 216 1.72 -24.09 -5.11
N ASP A 217 2.60 -23.32 -4.47
CA ASP A 217 2.37 -21.91 -4.13
C ASP A 217 2.18 -21.04 -5.39
N LEU A 218 3.05 -21.23 -6.38
CA LEU A 218 2.96 -20.51 -7.65
C LEU A 218 1.69 -20.87 -8.44
N LEU A 219 1.27 -22.14 -8.44
CA LEU A 219 0.01 -22.55 -9.06
C LEU A 219 -1.18 -21.99 -8.28
N HIS A 220 -1.15 -22.03 -6.94
CA HIS A 220 -2.23 -21.46 -6.12
C HIS A 220 -2.41 -19.97 -6.40
N THR A 221 -1.32 -19.21 -6.42
CA THR A 221 -1.32 -17.78 -6.77
C THR A 221 -1.84 -17.55 -8.19
N HIS A 222 -1.45 -18.40 -9.15
CA HIS A 222 -1.97 -18.32 -10.51
C HIS A 222 -3.49 -18.53 -10.57
N LEU A 223 -4.03 -19.48 -9.82
CA LEU A 223 -5.48 -19.75 -9.80
C LEU A 223 -6.27 -18.59 -9.16
N THR A 224 -5.73 -17.99 -8.10
CA THR A 224 -6.46 -16.99 -7.29
C THR A 224 -6.32 -15.54 -7.78
N GLY A 225 -5.19 -15.14 -8.41
CA GLY A 225 -4.94 -13.75 -8.82
C GLY A 225 -5.39 -13.46 -10.26
N PRO A 226 -6.42 -12.65 -10.52
CA PRO A 226 -6.17 -11.23 -10.63
C PRO A 226 -7.17 -10.47 -9.77
N ASP A 227 -6.83 -9.23 -9.40
CA ASP A 227 -7.69 -8.44 -8.54
C ASP A 227 -8.81 -7.74 -9.30
N TYR A 228 -9.90 -7.54 -8.58
CA TYR A 228 -10.94 -6.59 -8.86
C TYR A 228 -10.80 -5.40 -7.90
N TYR A 229 -10.93 -4.21 -8.45
CA TYR A 229 -10.91 -2.95 -7.69
C TYR A 229 -12.29 -2.30 -7.79
N GLY A 230 -12.96 -2.15 -6.65
CA GLY A 230 -14.19 -1.38 -6.56
C GLY A 230 -13.93 -0.03 -5.91
N LYS A 231 -14.68 1.01 -6.30
CA LYS A 231 -14.57 2.33 -5.65
C LYS A 231 -15.17 2.29 -4.25
N GLU A 232 -14.53 2.96 -3.31
CA GLU A 232 -15.02 3.09 -1.93
C GLU A 232 -16.33 3.88 -1.88
N TYR A 233 -16.52 4.83 -2.80
CA TYR A 233 -17.79 5.54 -2.99
C TYR A 233 -18.96 4.56 -3.22
N PHE A 234 -18.80 3.56 -4.09
CA PHE A 234 -19.83 2.55 -4.32
C PHE A 234 -20.16 1.77 -3.04
N ARG A 235 -19.14 1.33 -2.29
CA ARG A 235 -19.33 0.58 -1.04
C ARG A 235 -20.04 1.42 0.02
N ARG A 236 -19.71 2.70 0.16
CA ARG A 236 -20.29 3.57 1.20
C ARG A 236 -21.64 4.16 0.84
N HIS A 237 -21.87 4.52 -0.42
CA HIS A 237 -23.06 5.28 -0.84
C HIS A 237 -24.13 4.40 -1.52
N TRP A 238 -23.72 3.33 -2.21
CA TRP A 238 -24.64 2.49 -2.98
C TRP A 238 -24.97 1.16 -2.33
N LEU A 239 -24.04 0.53 -1.61
CA LEU A 239 -24.28 -0.78 -0.99
C LEU A 239 -25.50 -0.78 -0.06
N GLU A 240 -25.67 0.26 0.76
CA GLU A 240 -26.84 0.40 1.64
C GLU A 240 -28.17 0.52 0.87
N LYS A 241 -28.15 1.23 -0.27
CA LYS A 241 -29.33 1.52 -1.11
C LYS A 241 -29.73 0.33 -1.97
N LEU A 242 -28.74 -0.34 -2.56
CA LEU A 242 -28.90 -1.54 -3.38
C LEU A 242 -29.18 -2.78 -2.53
N LYS A 243 -28.72 -2.77 -1.27
CA LYS A 243 -28.63 -3.95 -0.39
C LYS A 243 -27.56 -4.95 -0.90
N PRO A 244 -27.11 -5.89 -0.04
CA PRO A 244 -26.02 -6.80 -0.35
C PRO A 244 -26.14 -7.53 -1.70
N GLY A 245 -27.32 -8.06 -2.03
CA GLY A 245 -27.57 -8.88 -3.21
C GLY A 245 -27.33 -8.17 -4.54
N PRO A 246 -28.10 -7.13 -4.90
CA PRO A 246 -27.89 -6.40 -6.14
C PRO A 246 -26.49 -5.77 -6.24
N ALA A 247 -25.92 -5.29 -5.12
CA ALA A 247 -24.56 -4.76 -5.11
C ALA A 247 -23.50 -5.84 -5.42
N PHE A 248 -23.69 -7.04 -4.88
CA PHE A 248 -22.84 -8.19 -5.20
C PHE A 248 -22.97 -8.58 -6.67
N LEU A 249 -24.20 -8.68 -7.21
CA LEU A 249 -24.43 -8.97 -8.62
C LEU A 249 -23.71 -7.98 -9.54
N LEU A 250 -23.85 -6.67 -9.29
CA LEU A 250 -23.18 -5.66 -10.11
C LEU A 250 -21.65 -5.83 -10.07
N THR A 251 -21.09 -6.05 -8.88
CA THR A 251 -19.65 -6.28 -8.70
C THR A 251 -19.20 -7.53 -9.46
N TYR A 252 -19.99 -8.61 -9.37
CA TYR A 252 -19.77 -9.87 -10.09
C TYR A 252 -19.75 -9.64 -11.60
N LEU A 253 -20.75 -8.95 -12.17
CA LEU A 253 -20.83 -8.65 -13.61
C LEU A 253 -19.68 -7.74 -14.07
N ARG A 254 -19.36 -6.69 -13.31
CA ARG A 254 -18.22 -5.80 -13.59
C ARG A 254 -16.88 -6.52 -13.63
N SER A 255 -16.75 -7.61 -12.87
CA SER A 255 -15.50 -8.36 -12.86
C SER A 255 -15.15 -8.97 -14.22
N PHE A 256 -16.14 -9.25 -15.08
CA PHE A 256 -15.98 -9.75 -16.45
C PHE A 256 -15.59 -8.68 -17.45
N CYS A 257 -15.76 -7.41 -17.07
CA CYS A 257 -15.45 -6.28 -17.92
C CYS A 257 -13.96 -5.93 -17.82
N PHE A 258 -13.37 -5.52 -18.94
CA PHE A 258 -12.00 -5.03 -18.98
C PHE A 258 -11.78 -4.06 -20.13
N TYR A 259 -10.75 -3.24 -20.00
CA TYR A 259 -10.28 -2.36 -21.06
C TYR A 259 -9.09 -3.04 -21.74
N ASP A 260 -9.17 -3.22 -23.05
CA ASP A 260 -8.06 -3.71 -23.85
C ASP A 260 -7.22 -2.51 -24.31
N GLU A 261 -6.06 -2.29 -23.69
CA GLU A 261 -5.17 -1.18 -24.03
C GLU A 261 -4.61 -1.27 -25.46
N THR A 262 -4.58 -2.46 -26.05
CA THR A 262 -4.02 -2.67 -27.40
C THR A 262 -5.03 -2.26 -28.46
N THR A 263 -6.31 -2.56 -28.26
CA THR A 263 -7.39 -2.25 -29.20
C THR A 263 -8.12 -0.95 -28.85
N GLY A 264 -7.95 -0.45 -27.63
CA GLY A 264 -8.72 0.67 -27.08
C GLY A 264 -10.18 0.32 -26.76
N GLU A 265 -10.56 -0.96 -26.86
CA GLU A 265 -11.92 -1.43 -26.70
C GLU A 265 -12.26 -1.65 -25.21
N LEU A 266 -13.30 -0.97 -24.73
CA LEU A 266 -13.92 -1.30 -23.45
C LEU A 266 -14.86 -2.48 -23.65
N ARG A 267 -14.45 -3.68 -23.22
CA ARG A 267 -15.31 -4.86 -23.21
C ARG A 267 -16.15 -4.87 -21.95
N ASN A 268 -17.33 -4.25 -22.04
CA ASN A 268 -18.27 -4.14 -20.92
C ASN A 268 -19.66 -4.71 -21.21
N GLU A 269 -19.78 -5.54 -22.24
CA GLU A 269 -21.01 -6.25 -22.56
C GLU A 269 -20.94 -7.69 -22.07
N VAL A 270 -21.98 -8.13 -21.37
CA VAL A 270 -22.11 -9.47 -20.83
C VAL A 270 -23.37 -10.12 -21.36
N THR A 271 -23.30 -11.42 -21.61
CA THR A 271 -24.41 -12.19 -22.17
C THR A 271 -24.63 -13.44 -21.32
N PHE A 272 -25.87 -13.66 -20.89
CA PHE A 272 -26.23 -14.82 -20.07
C PHE A 272 -27.73 -15.14 -20.17
N THR A 273 -28.07 -16.39 -19.89
CA THR A 273 -29.45 -16.74 -19.53
C THR A 273 -29.64 -16.50 -18.04
N ARG A 274 -30.86 -16.14 -17.62
CA ARG A 274 -31.16 -15.93 -16.20
C ARG A 274 -31.02 -17.23 -15.36
N PRO A 275 -31.40 -18.42 -15.86
CA PRO A 275 -31.14 -19.68 -15.16
C PRO A 275 -29.64 -19.95 -14.95
N ASP A 276 -28.80 -19.77 -15.98
CA ASP A 276 -27.36 -20.02 -15.85
C ASP A 276 -26.72 -19.08 -14.83
N LEU A 277 -27.03 -17.78 -14.90
CA LEU A 277 -26.53 -16.81 -13.93
C LEU A 277 -27.02 -17.13 -12.50
N ALA A 278 -28.24 -17.63 -12.34
CA ALA A 278 -28.76 -18.03 -11.05
C ALA A 278 -28.00 -19.24 -10.47
N ASN A 279 -27.69 -20.22 -11.32
CA ASN A 279 -26.88 -21.39 -10.97
C ASN A 279 -25.45 -20.99 -10.58
N ASP A 280 -24.83 -20.08 -11.33
CA ASP A 280 -23.48 -19.57 -11.05
C ASP A 280 -23.38 -18.83 -9.71
N LEU A 281 -24.46 -18.14 -9.32
CA LEU A 281 -24.54 -17.37 -8.08
C LEU A 281 -25.08 -18.17 -6.90
N GLY A 282 -25.57 -19.39 -7.10
CA GLY A 282 -26.21 -20.19 -6.05
C GLY A 282 -27.52 -19.61 -5.52
N VAL A 283 -28.30 -18.94 -6.38
CA VAL A 283 -29.58 -18.32 -6.02
C VAL A 283 -30.69 -18.73 -6.98
N THR A 284 -31.93 -18.38 -6.66
CA THR A 284 -33.05 -18.64 -7.59
C THR A 284 -33.06 -17.67 -8.76
N THR A 285 -33.60 -18.09 -9.91
CA THR A 285 -33.82 -17.20 -11.07
C THR A 285 -34.68 -15.98 -10.70
N LYS A 286 -35.67 -16.15 -9.82
CA LYS A 286 -36.50 -15.05 -9.30
C LYS A 286 -35.65 -14.01 -8.54
N THR A 287 -34.68 -14.46 -7.76
CA THR A 287 -33.74 -13.58 -7.06
C THR A 287 -32.91 -12.77 -8.03
N VAL A 288 -32.36 -13.38 -9.08
CA VAL A 288 -31.60 -12.68 -10.14
C VAL A 288 -32.46 -11.64 -10.84
N VAL A 289 -33.69 -11.98 -11.23
CA VAL A 289 -34.64 -11.03 -11.85
C VAL A 289 -34.87 -9.83 -10.94
N ASN A 290 -35.13 -10.06 -9.66
CA ASN A 290 -35.34 -8.98 -8.69
C ASN A 290 -34.08 -8.09 -8.53
N TRP A 291 -32.89 -8.70 -8.56
CA TRP A 291 -31.63 -7.95 -8.45
C TRP A 291 -31.36 -7.11 -9.70
N LEU A 292 -31.56 -7.66 -10.90
CA LEU A 292 -31.44 -6.92 -12.16
C LEU A 292 -32.42 -5.74 -12.20
N GLN A 293 -33.69 -5.98 -11.88
CA GLN A 293 -34.72 -4.93 -11.81
C GLN A 293 -34.31 -3.81 -10.84
N LYS A 294 -33.71 -4.19 -9.69
CA LYS A 294 -33.22 -3.21 -8.72
C LYS A 294 -32.06 -2.39 -9.28
N LEU A 295 -31.13 -2.98 -10.02
CA LEU A 295 -30.02 -2.27 -10.65
C LEU A 295 -30.49 -1.31 -11.76
N GLU A 296 -31.49 -1.72 -12.55
CA GLU A 296 -32.09 -0.90 -13.61
C GLU A 296 -32.85 0.31 -13.05
N THR A 297 -33.50 0.16 -11.89
CA THR A 297 -34.41 1.19 -11.34
C THR A 297 -33.82 2.00 -10.18
N ALA A 298 -32.71 1.57 -9.57
CA ALA A 298 -32.15 2.25 -8.41
C ALA A 298 -31.55 3.63 -8.73
N VAL A 299 -31.13 3.84 -9.97
CA VAL A 299 -30.44 5.06 -10.39
C VAL A 299 -31.47 6.12 -10.80
N PRO A 300 -31.40 7.35 -10.25
CA PRO A 300 -32.28 8.43 -10.68
C PRO A 300 -32.09 8.74 -12.18
N PRO A 301 -33.16 9.05 -12.95
CA PRO A 301 -33.04 9.41 -14.37
C PRO A 301 -32.10 10.58 -14.66
N GLN A 302 -31.96 11.50 -13.70
CA GLN A 302 -31.07 12.66 -13.77
C GLN A 302 -29.59 12.35 -13.46
N ALA A 303 -29.24 11.09 -13.15
CA ALA A 303 -27.85 10.71 -12.94
C ALA A 303 -27.09 10.60 -14.28
N VAL A 304 -25.79 10.86 -14.22
CA VAL A 304 -24.89 10.92 -15.40
C VAL A 304 -24.74 9.56 -16.11
N SER A 305 -25.02 8.45 -15.42
CA SER A 305 -24.81 7.08 -15.88
C SER A 305 -25.89 6.17 -15.28
N SER A 306 -26.13 5.00 -15.86
CA SER A 306 -26.84 3.89 -15.21
C SER A 306 -25.83 2.89 -14.62
N PHE A 307 -26.29 1.82 -13.98
CA PHE A 307 -25.41 0.69 -13.61
C PHE A 307 -25.34 -0.36 -14.70
N ILE A 308 -26.50 -0.69 -15.27
CA ILE A 308 -26.65 -1.67 -16.34
C ILE A 308 -27.68 -1.17 -17.35
N THR A 309 -27.58 -1.63 -18.59
CA THR A 309 -28.56 -1.37 -19.64
C THR A 309 -28.77 -2.63 -20.44
N GLN A 310 -30.02 -3.12 -20.53
CA GLN A 310 -30.34 -4.23 -21.41
C GLN A 310 -30.27 -3.76 -22.86
N LEU A 311 -29.47 -4.44 -23.69
CA LEU A 311 -29.27 -4.10 -25.10
C LEU A 311 -30.23 -4.86 -25.99
N ASP A 312 -30.26 -6.19 -25.85
CA ASP A 312 -31.10 -7.07 -26.62
C ASP A 312 -31.49 -8.34 -25.83
N GLN A 313 -32.41 -9.10 -26.41
CA GLN A 313 -32.77 -10.43 -25.92
C GLN A 313 -33.07 -11.34 -27.10
N THR A 314 -32.60 -12.59 -27.04
CA THR A 314 -32.78 -13.58 -28.09
C THR A 314 -33.33 -14.88 -27.49
N ARG A 315 -34.38 -15.42 -28.09
CA ARG A 315 -34.95 -16.72 -27.67
C ARG A 315 -34.10 -17.86 -28.22
N LEU A 316 -33.66 -18.75 -27.35
CA LEU A 316 -32.87 -19.93 -27.69
C LEU A 316 -33.76 -21.12 -28.09
N SER A 317 -33.16 -22.13 -28.70
CA SER A 317 -33.83 -23.40 -29.03
C SER A 317 -34.33 -24.16 -27.80
N SER A 318 -33.72 -23.94 -26.62
CA SER A 318 -34.12 -24.51 -25.34
C SER A 318 -35.37 -23.87 -24.72
N ASN A 319 -36.02 -22.91 -25.41
CA ASN A 319 -37.03 -21.98 -24.88
C ASN A 319 -36.52 -20.96 -23.85
N ASP A 320 -35.25 -21.01 -23.45
CA ASP A 320 -34.65 -19.97 -22.62
C ASP A 320 -34.46 -18.68 -23.41
N VAL A 321 -34.32 -17.58 -22.68
CA VAL A 321 -34.03 -16.26 -23.25
C VAL A 321 -32.60 -15.88 -22.86
N MET A 322 -31.78 -15.64 -23.86
CA MET A 322 -30.46 -15.05 -23.73
C MET A 322 -30.60 -13.54 -23.67
N TYR A 323 -30.03 -12.91 -22.65
CA TYR A 323 -30.04 -11.46 -22.48
C TYR A 323 -28.64 -10.92 -22.67
N ARG A 324 -28.52 -9.79 -23.37
CA ARG A 324 -27.27 -9.03 -23.49
C ARG A 324 -27.41 -7.72 -22.74
N TYR A 325 -26.47 -7.48 -21.83
CA TYR A 325 -26.41 -6.29 -20.98
C TYR A 325 -25.11 -5.54 -21.19
N ARG A 326 -25.20 -4.21 -21.27
CA ARG A 326 -24.06 -3.31 -21.06
C ARG A 326 -23.90 -3.05 -19.57
N ILE A 327 -22.68 -3.16 -19.06
CA ILE A 327 -22.31 -2.93 -17.67
C ILE A 327 -21.49 -1.65 -17.58
N GLU A 328 -21.96 -0.68 -16.81
CA GLU A 328 -21.27 0.61 -16.67
C GLU A 328 -20.16 0.51 -15.61
N MET A 329 -18.96 0.96 -15.97
CA MET A 329 -17.78 0.98 -15.09
C MET A 329 -17.68 2.28 -14.26
N ILE A 330 -18.52 3.26 -14.58
CA ILE A 330 -18.70 4.49 -13.82
C ILE A 330 -19.78 4.26 -12.77
N ASP A 331 -19.56 4.78 -11.56
CA ASP A 331 -20.57 4.72 -10.51
C ASP A 331 -21.48 5.94 -10.63
N PRO A 332 -22.79 5.79 -10.84
CA PRO A 332 -23.71 6.91 -10.86
C PRO A 332 -23.70 7.64 -9.52
N LEU A 333 -23.94 8.95 -9.54
CA LEU A 333 -24.06 9.70 -8.29
C LEU A 333 -25.41 9.42 -7.62
N THR A 334 -25.41 9.30 -6.30
CA THR A 334 -26.66 9.12 -5.56
C THR A 334 -27.49 10.41 -5.56
N LYS A 335 -28.81 10.31 -5.35
CA LYS A 335 -29.70 11.49 -5.28
C LYS A 335 -29.22 12.57 -4.29
N PRO A 336 -28.73 12.24 -3.07
CA PRO A 336 -28.12 13.21 -2.16
C PRO A 336 -26.88 13.93 -2.71
N ASP A 337 -26.11 13.30 -3.59
CA ASP A 337 -24.84 13.85 -4.09
C ASP A 337 -25.03 14.71 -5.35
N LEU A 338 -26.15 14.55 -6.07
CA LEU A 338 -26.45 15.31 -7.29
C LEU A 338 -26.46 16.84 -7.11
N PRO A 339 -27.05 17.41 -6.03
CA PRO A 339 -26.99 18.86 -5.82
C PRO A 339 -25.56 19.38 -5.62
N ALA A 340 -24.69 18.62 -4.96
CA ALA A 340 -23.28 18.99 -4.80
C ALA A 340 -22.57 18.99 -6.16
N TYR A 341 -22.81 17.95 -6.97
CA TYR A 341 -22.27 17.84 -8.32
C TYR A 341 -22.71 18.99 -9.23
N GLN A 342 -24.00 19.33 -9.24
CA GLN A 342 -24.53 20.45 -10.04
C GLN A 342 -23.91 21.79 -9.64
N ARG A 343 -23.70 22.03 -8.34
CA ARG A 343 -22.99 23.23 -7.86
C ARG A 343 -21.55 23.29 -8.34
N LEU A 344 -20.82 22.17 -8.30
CA LEU A 344 -19.44 22.09 -8.79
C LEU A 344 -19.35 22.26 -10.32
N LEU A 345 -20.29 21.66 -11.07
CA LEU A 345 -20.40 21.86 -12.52
C LEU A 345 -20.61 23.33 -12.89
N ALA A 346 -21.52 24.03 -12.19
CA ALA A 346 -21.81 25.44 -12.47
C ALA A 346 -20.58 26.35 -12.25
N LYS A 347 -19.72 26.01 -11.29
CA LYS A 347 -18.48 26.76 -11.00
C LYS A 347 -17.38 26.56 -12.03
N MET A 348 -17.38 25.47 -12.81
CA MET A 348 -16.37 25.28 -13.86
C MET A 348 -16.51 26.26 -15.03
N GLY A 349 -17.69 26.85 -15.23
CA GLY A 349 -17.96 27.77 -16.34
C GLY A 349 -17.67 29.25 -16.07
N THR A 350 -17.41 29.64 -14.82
CA THR A 350 -17.34 31.06 -14.41
C THR A 350 -15.92 31.64 -14.32
N GLY A 351 -14.87 30.86 -14.63
CA GLY A 351 -13.48 31.35 -14.61
C GLY A 351 -12.95 31.74 -13.22
N GLU A 352 -13.70 31.49 -12.15
CA GLU A 352 -13.21 31.64 -10.78
C GLU A 352 -12.21 30.51 -10.50
N GLN A 353 -10.92 30.85 -10.58
CA GLN A 353 -9.85 30.06 -9.99
C GLN A 353 -10.22 29.79 -8.52
N HIS A 354 -10.32 28.52 -8.11
CA HIS A 354 -10.48 28.15 -6.71
C HIS A 354 -9.22 28.54 -5.91
N PRO A 355 -9.27 29.44 -4.92
CA PRO A 355 -8.42 29.32 -3.74
C PRO A 355 -9.14 28.42 -2.71
N PRO A 356 -8.42 27.62 -1.89
CA PRO A 356 -9.06 26.79 -0.89
C PRO A 356 -9.59 27.68 0.25
N GLN A 357 -10.89 27.95 0.26
CA GLN A 357 -11.57 28.32 1.50
C GLN A 357 -11.70 27.06 2.36
N GLY A 358 -10.77 26.91 3.30
CA GLY A 358 -10.90 25.97 4.40
C GLY A 358 -12.15 26.29 5.21
N LYS A 359 -13.22 25.54 4.99
CA LYS A 359 -14.22 25.29 6.01
C LYS A 359 -13.97 23.90 6.54
N ASN A 360 -13.60 23.84 7.82
CA ASN A 360 -13.52 22.62 8.61
C ASN A 360 -14.91 21.98 8.69
N ASP A 361 -15.21 21.07 7.76
CA ASP A 361 -16.21 20.03 7.98
C ASP A 361 -15.46 18.77 8.45
N SER A 362 -15.03 18.80 9.70
CA SER A 362 -14.62 17.61 10.44
C SER A 362 -15.86 16.75 10.70
N HIS A 363 -16.19 15.86 9.77
CA HIS A 363 -17.01 14.68 10.07
C HIS A 363 -16.14 13.63 10.75
N ASP A 364 -15.98 13.80 12.05
CA ASP A 364 -15.43 12.79 12.96
C ASP A 364 -16.61 12.06 13.62
N PRO A 365 -16.90 10.77 13.33
CA PRO A 365 -18.00 10.05 13.93
C PRO A 365 -17.56 9.40 15.24
N ALA A 366 -17.07 10.19 16.20
CA ALA A 366 -16.66 9.67 17.50
C ALA A 366 -16.57 10.74 18.60
N SER A 367 -17.67 11.42 18.95
CA SER A 367 -17.87 11.96 20.32
C SER A 367 -19.21 12.70 20.44
N GLY A 368 -19.99 12.37 21.47
CA GLY A 368 -21.24 13.08 21.77
C GLY A 368 -22.22 12.28 22.62
N GLU A 369 -21.84 11.91 23.85
CA GLU A 369 -22.82 11.68 24.93
C GLU A 369 -23.01 13.01 25.70
N GLY A 370 -24.26 13.43 25.87
CA GLY A 370 -24.71 14.31 26.95
C GLY A 370 -25.05 15.77 26.57
N SER A 371 -26.33 16.09 26.33
CA SER A 371 -27.22 16.60 27.39
C SER A 371 -28.60 17.05 26.86
N GLN A 372 -29.60 16.76 27.69
CA GLN A 372 -30.88 17.46 27.89
C GLN A 372 -31.99 17.44 26.82
N ARG A 373 -32.91 16.50 27.06
CA ARG A 373 -34.37 16.64 27.09
C ARG A 373 -34.91 18.08 26.92
N LYS A 374 -35.81 18.24 25.96
CA LYS A 374 -37.16 18.76 26.22
C LYS A 374 -38.14 18.19 25.18
N ASN A 375 -39.27 17.75 25.70
CA ASN A 375 -40.47 17.37 24.95
C ASN A 375 -40.91 18.56 24.09
N ASP A 376 -41.58 18.28 22.98
CA ASP A 376 -42.96 18.73 22.80
C ASP A 376 -43.60 17.93 21.64
N ASP A 377 -44.76 17.40 21.97
CA ASP A 377 -45.70 16.72 21.11
C ASP A 377 -46.24 17.68 20.03
N HIS A 378 -46.45 17.19 18.82
CA HIS A 378 -47.66 17.51 18.05
C HIS A 378 -47.85 16.51 16.91
N GLU A 379 -48.91 15.72 17.04
CA GLU A 379 -49.63 15.11 15.92
C GLU A 379 -50.03 16.17 14.89
N LEU A 380 -50.05 15.79 13.61
CA LEU A 380 -51.22 15.86 12.72
C LEU A 380 -50.81 15.37 11.32
N GLY A 381 -51.66 14.53 10.73
CA GLY A 381 -51.44 13.88 9.43
C GLY A 381 -51.98 14.66 8.22
N ALA A 382 -52.23 13.87 7.18
CA ALA A 382 -52.94 14.14 5.91
C ALA A 382 -52.08 14.30 4.65
N ASP A 383 -52.13 13.23 3.85
CA ASP A 383 -52.46 13.16 2.41
C ASP A 383 -52.32 14.40 1.52
N GLY A 384 -51.72 14.19 0.35
CA GLY A 384 -51.79 15.13 -0.78
C GLY A 384 -51.05 14.65 -2.03
N LYS A 385 -51.82 14.07 -2.96
CA LYS A 385 -51.44 13.55 -4.28
C LYS A 385 -51.17 14.66 -5.33
N ASN A 386 -50.34 14.28 -6.31
CA ASN A 386 -50.53 14.41 -7.77
C ASN A 386 -50.08 15.64 -8.59
N ASP A 387 -49.31 15.27 -9.64
CA ASP A 387 -49.46 15.55 -11.08
C ASP A 387 -48.78 16.76 -11.76
N ASP A 388 -47.89 16.39 -12.69
CA ASP A 388 -47.79 16.78 -14.12
C ASP A 388 -47.56 18.25 -14.53
N HIS A 389 -46.47 18.49 -15.27
CA HIS A 389 -46.55 18.65 -16.72
C HIS A 389 -45.18 18.85 -17.40
N ALA A 390 -45.10 18.24 -18.59
CA ALA A 390 -44.02 18.24 -19.57
C ALA A 390 -43.77 19.59 -20.25
N GLN A 391 -42.56 19.79 -20.81
CA GLN A 391 -42.32 19.99 -22.25
C GLN A 391 -40.86 20.37 -22.53
N ALA A 392 -40.21 19.58 -23.40
CA ALA A 392 -39.08 20.02 -24.22
C ALA A 392 -39.59 20.86 -25.41
N PRO A 393 -38.71 21.60 -26.08
CA PRO A 393 -38.28 21.08 -27.38
C PRO A 393 -36.79 21.28 -27.71
N SER A 394 -36.37 20.39 -28.60
CA SER A 394 -35.13 20.30 -29.37
C SER A 394 -34.82 21.51 -30.25
N THR A 395 -33.54 21.73 -30.59
CA THR A 395 -33.08 21.86 -31.99
C THR A 395 -31.55 21.77 -32.10
N GLU A 396 -31.13 21.17 -33.21
CA GLU A 396 -29.78 20.81 -33.63
C GLU A 396 -28.95 22.01 -34.13
N ALA A 397 -27.62 21.92 -34.03
CA ALA A 397 -26.72 22.45 -35.05
C ALA A 397 -25.34 21.77 -35.00
N ARG A 398 -24.78 21.60 -36.20
CA ARG A 398 -23.73 20.68 -36.64
C ARG A 398 -22.50 21.48 -37.10
N GLY A 399 -21.29 20.98 -36.86
CA GLY A 399 -20.04 21.45 -37.50
C GLY A 399 -18.80 21.03 -36.70
N LYS A 400 -18.16 19.91 -37.04
CA LYS A 400 -17.03 19.75 -37.98
C LYS A 400 -15.65 20.01 -37.35
N ASN A 401 -14.93 18.89 -37.18
CA ASN A 401 -13.59 18.62 -37.73
C ASN A 401 -12.35 19.38 -37.23
N ASP A 402 -11.43 18.63 -36.61
CA ASP A 402 -10.07 18.31 -37.10
C ASP A 402 -9.02 18.25 -35.96
N ASP A 403 -8.35 17.10 -35.92
CA ASP A 403 -6.91 16.85 -35.72
C ASP A 403 -6.15 17.17 -34.41
N HIS A 404 -5.54 16.07 -33.92
CA HIS A 404 -4.25 15.87 -33.23
C HIS A 404 -3.94 16.51 -31.86
N ASP A 405 -3.52 15.65 -30.90
CA ASP A 405 -2.23 15.74 -30.18
C ASP A 405 -2.20 14.73 -29.01
N ALA A 406 -1.26 13.77 -28.90
CA ALA A 406 0.17 13.93 -28.59
C ALA A 406 0.53 14.77 -27.34
N GLY A 407 -0.46 15.34 -26.61
CA GLY A 407 -0.21 16.39 -25.61
C GLY A 407 -0.20 15.98 -24.13
N LEU A 408 -0.30 14.70 -23.76
CA LEU A 408 -0.44 14.32 -22.34
C LEU A 408 0.88 14.40 -21.54
N MET A 409 2.03 14.28 -22.19
CA MET A 409 3.35 14.41 -21.55
C MET A 409 3.79 15.88 -21.41
N GLU A 410 3.37 16.77 -22.31
CA GLU A 410 3.79 18.18 -22.32
C GLU A 410 2.95 19.04 -21.35
N LYS A 411 1.65 18.74 -21.19
CA LYS A 411 0.76 19.45 -20.25
C LYS A 411 1.02 19.17 -18.77
N MET A 412 1.74 18.10 -18.43
CA MET A 412 2.21 17.86 -17.05
C MET A 412 3.50 18.63 -16.73
N MET A 413 4.15 19.26 -17.72
CA MET A 413 5.51 19.80 -17.60
C MET A 413 5.61 21.33 -17.65
N THR A 414 4.61 22.05 -18.16
CA THR A 414 4.59 23.52 -18.15
C THR A 414 3.66 24.05 -17.06
N GLY A 415 4.21 24.19 -15.85
CA GLY A 415 3.57 24.93 -14.77
C GLY A 415 3.67 26.43 -15.02
N ASP A 416 2.61 27.04 -15.53
CA ASP A 416 2.39 28.49 -15.36
C ASP A 416 1.74 28.71 -13.99
N GLY A 417 2.57 29.10 -13.04
CA GLY A 417 2.17 29.44 -11.68
C GLY A 417 3.31 30.17 -10.98
N THR A 418 3.08 31.46 -10.74
CA THR A 418 4.05 32.43 -10.20
C THR A 418 4.64 32.02 -8.85
N PHE A 419 5.95 32.25 -8.73
CA PHE A 419 6.79 32.09 -7.54
C PHE A 419 6.39 33.03 -6.39
N GLU A 420 6.22 32.48 -5.18
CA GLU A 420 6.52 33.21 -3.94
C GLU A 420 7.47 32.40 -3.06
N GLN A 421 8.53 33.07 -2.64
CA GLN A 421 9.66 32.54 -1.88
C GLN A 421 9.27 32.17 -0.44
N GLY A 422 9.59 30.94 -0.03
CA GLY A 422 9.50 30.53 1.37
C GLY A 422 10.04 29.13 1.57
N SER A 423 11.34 29.01 1.84
CA SER A 423 12.04 27.75 2.05
C SER A 423 11.50 26.98 3.27
N ARG A 424 11.06 25.72 3.10
CA ARG A 424 11.42 24.57 3.96
C ARG A 424 10.88 23.22 3.43
N LYS A 425 11.83 22.45 2.89
CA LYS A 425 12.03 20.97 2.90
C LYS A 425 10.78 20.08 2.95
N LYS A 426 10.34 19.60 1.78
CA LYS A 426 9.38 18.47 1.59
C LYS A 426 10.15 17.15 1.39
N ARG A 427 9.69 16.04 1.98
CA ARG A 427 10.12 14.66 1.65
C ARG A 427 9.17 14.07 0.61
N TRP A 428 9.71 13.47 -0.46
CA TRP A 428 8.93 12.73 -1.45
C TRP A 428 9.08 11.21 -1.25
N PRO A 429 8.03 10.41 -1.57
CA PRO A 429 8.04 8.97 -1.34
C PRO A 429 8.72 8.18 -2.47
N PHE A 430 9.26 7.02 -2.08
CA PHE A 430 9.71 5.83 -2.83
C PHE A 430 9.40 5.71 -4.34
N LYS A 431 8.21 6.12 -4.81
CA LYS A 431 7.79 6.08 -6.23
C LYS A 431 8.68 6.89 -7.18
N TYR A 432 9.21 8.04 -6.74
CA TYR A 432 10.10 8.87 -7.57
C TYR A 432 11.39 8.12 -7.93
N TYR A 433 11.99 7.44 -6.94
CA TYR A 433 13.20 6.65 -7.13
C TYR A 433 12.91 5.34 -7.88
N GLN A 434 11.72 4.77 -7.73
CA GLN A 434 11.32 3.58 -8.49
C GLN A 434 11.31 3.84 -10.00
N ILE A 435 10.77 4.99 -10.44
CA ILE A 435 10.79 5.42 -11.84
C ILE A 435 12.22 5.72 -12.30
N LEU A 436 13.03 6.34 -11.45
CA LEU A 436 14.44 6.66 -11.71
C LEU A 436 15.29 5.39 -11.90
N PHE A 437 15.07 4.34 -11.11
CA PHE A 437 15.80 3.07 -11.20
C PHE A 437 15.31 2.18 -12.34
N GLN A 438 14.02 2.23 -12.67
CA GLN A 438 13.46 1.58 -13.85
C GLN A 438 14.00 2.19 -15.14
N THR A 439 14.14 3.52 -15.21
CA THR A 439 14.66 4.21 -16.42
C THR A 439 16.13 3.92 -16.73
N VAL A 440 16.92 3.49 -15.74
CA VAL A 440 18.31 3.05 -15.91
C VAL A 440 18.45 1.52 -16.00
N GLY A 441 17.33 0.79 -16.12
CA GLY A 441 17.31 -0.64 -16.39
C GLY A 441 17.62 -1.54 -15.19
N MET A 442 17.29 -1.10 -13.97
CA MET A 442 17.57 -1.87 -12.75
C MET A 442 16.32 -2.52 -12.16
N GLU A 443 16.44 -3.80 -11.80
CA GLU A 443 15.37 -4.54 -11.12
C GLU A 443 15.38 -4.30 -9.60
N GLU A 444 14.18 -4.00 -9.09
CA GLU A 444 13.83 -3.58 -7.72
C GLU A 444 14.42 -4.46 -6.60
N LYS A 445 14.62 -5.76 -6.86
CA LYS A 445 15.04 -6.74 -5.85
C LYS A 445 16.49 -6.60 -5.37
N SER A 446 17.37 -6.00 -6.17
CA SER A 446 18.79 -5.88 -5.83
C SER A 446 19.09 -4.72 -4.86
N LEU A 447 18.14 -3.79 -4.67
CA LEU A 447 18.30 -2.56 -3.88
C LEU A 447 17.53 -2.57 -2.54
N LEU A 448 16.57 -3.48 -2.38
CA LEU A 448 15.71 -3.60 -1.18
C LEU A 448 16.41 -4.13 0.08
N ALA A 449 17.71 -4.45 0.01
CA ALA A 449 18.51 -4.87 1.16
C ALA A 449 19.20 -3.71 1.90
N ALA A 450 19.20 -2.50 1.33
CA ALA A 450 19.84 -1.32 1.92
C ALA A 450 18.78 -0.38 2.53
N ASP A 451 19.07 0.17 3.71
CA ASP A 451 18.22 1.11 4.43
C ASP A 451 18.44 2.52 3.85
N TRP A 452 17.60 2.95 2.90
CA TRP A 452 17.69 4.26 2.25
C TRP A 452 17.03 5.36 3.09
N SER A 453 17.41 5.48 4.37
CA SER A 453 16.94 6.55 5.27
C SER A 453 17.78 7.82 5.17
N LEU A 454 18.35 8.12 4.00
CA LEU A 454 19.02 9.40 3.82
C LEU A 454 17.99 10.53 3.77
N ASP A 455 18.23 11.55 4.60
CA ASP A 455 17.63 12.89 4.47
C ASP A 455 18.11 13.58 3.18
N TRP A 456 17.80 12.98 2.03
CA TRP A 456 17.99 13.61 0.73
C TRP A 456 16.91 14.66 0.52
N GLN A 457 17.34 15.92 0.56
CA GLN A 457 16.52 17.01 0.06
C GLN A 457 16.58 16.99 -1.46
N LEU A 458 15.52 16.45 -2.07
CA LEU A 458 15.24 16.65 -3.48
C LEU A 458 15.11 18.15 -3.73
N GLN A 459 15.99 18.68 -4.58
CA GLN A 459 15.89 20.06 -5.05
C GLN A 459 14.80 20.10 -6.13
N ASN A 460 13.55 20.26 -5.67
CA ASN A 460 12.32 20.02 -6.43
C ASN A 460 12.20 20.80 -7.76
N GLU A 461 13.02 21.83 -8.00
CA GLU A 461 12.99 22.66 -9.22
C GLU A 461 14.04 22.28 -10.28
N VAL A 462 15.04 21.46 -9.91
CA VAL A 462 16.18 21.11 -10.78
C VAL A 462 16.42 19.60 -10.90
N ALA A 463 15.78 18.79 -10.06
CA ALA A 463 16.01 17.35 -9.96
C ALA A 463 15.93 16.59 -11.31
N LEU A 464 14.97 16.96 -12.16
CA LEU A 464 14.75 16.34 -13.47
C LEU A 464 15.40 17.09 -14.63
N LYS A 465 15.93 18.29 -14.40
CA LYS A 465 16.61 19.05 -15.46
C LYS A 465 17.91 18.35 -15.85
N PRO A 466 18.29 18.40 -17.15
CA PRO A 466 19.59 17.90 -17.58
C PRO A 466 20.70 18.54 -16.74
N PHE A 467 21.68 17.73 -16.33
CA PHE A 467 22.83 18.17 -15.56
C PHE A 467 23.51 19.37 -16.20
N ALA A 468 23.68 19.33 -17.52
CA ALA A 468 24.25 20.44 -18.28
C ALA A 468 23.46 21.74 -18.15
N GLU A 469 22.13 21.67 -18.05
CA GLU A 469 21.28 22.84 -17.86
C GLU A 469 21.40 23.39 -16.44
N VAL A 470 21.41 22.52 -15.44
CA VAL A 470 21.51 22.91 -14.02
C VAL A 470 22.85 23.58 -13.72
N VAL A 471 23.97 23.00 -14.17
CA VAL A 471 25.32 23.54 -13.87
C VAL A 471 25.67 24.81 -14.64
N THR A 472 24.88 25.16 -15.66
CA THR A 472 25.09 26.37 -16.47
C THR A 472 23.94 27.37 -16.36
N GLY A 473 22.95 27.11 -15.49
CA GLY A 473 21.73 27.92 -15.39
C GLY A 473 21.00 28.11 -16.72
N GLY A 474 21.12 27.12 -17.61
CA GLY A 474 20.57 27.15 -18.98
C GLY A 474 21.29 28.08 -19.95
N LYS A 475 22.42 28.70 -19.57
CA LYS A 475 23.16 29.66 -20.39
C LYS A 475 24.61 29.24 -20.58
N ALA A 476 25.03 29.06 -21.84
CA ALA A 476 26.41 28.72 -22.19
C ALA A 476 27.46 29.70 -21.62
N GLU A 477 27.06 30.95 -21.39
CA GLU A 477 27.89 32.02 -20.81
C GLU A 477 28.34 31.72 -19.38
N GLN A 478 27.48 31.11 -18.55
CA GLN A 478 27.83 30.77 -17.17
C GLN A 478 28.89 29.67 -17.11
N LEU A 479 28.92 28.78 -18.12
CA LEU A 479 30.00 27.80 -18.25
C LEU A 479 31.33 28.50 -18.56
N PHE A 480 31.36 29.56 -19.37
CA PHE A 480 32.60 30.28 -19.67
C PHE A 480 33.20 30.96 -18.44
N ASP A 481 32.34 31.46 -17.55
CA ASP A 481 32.76 32.05 -16.29
C ASP A 481 33.30 30.97 -15.32
N LEU A 482 32.66 29.79 -15.26
CA LEU A 482 33.14 28.60 -14.52
C LEU A 482 34.46 28.05 -15.07
N LEU A 483 34.68 28.17 -16.37
CA LEU A 483 35.91 27.82 -17.08
C LEU A 483 36.97 28.94 -17.02
N ALA A 484 36.70 30.07 -16.36
CA ALA A 484 37.60 31.23 -16.34
C ALA A 484 38.10 31.66 -17.73
N ILE A 485 37.23 31.57 -18.76
CA ILE A 485 37.54 32.03 -20.12
C ILE A 485 37.33 33.53 -20.16
N ASP A 486 38.37 34.26 -20.59
CA ASP A 486 38.34 35.71 -20.68
C ASP A 486 37.11 36.18 -21.51
N PRO A 487 36.18 36.95 -20.89
CA PRO A 487 34.99 37.44 -21.56
C PRO A 487 35.29 38.36 -22.77
N SER A 488 36.47 38.98 -22.81
CA SER A 488 36.92 39.88 -23.88
C SER A 488 37.73 39.19 -24.99
N GLY A 489 38.05 37.90 -24.84
CA GLY A 489 38.90 37.16 -25.77
C GLY A 489 38.17 36.60 -27.00
N PRO A 490 38.85 36.45 -28.16
CA PRO A 490 38.25 35.94 -29.40
C PRO A 490 37.77 34.47 -29.30
N THR A 491 38.16 33.77 -28.24
CA THR A 491 37.79 32.39 -27.96
C THR A 491 36.30 32.24 -27.64
N ARG A 492 35.73 33.13 -26.81
CA ARG A 492 34.32 33.08 -26.40
C ARG A 492 33.39 33.26 -27.61
N ALA A 493 33.70 34.24 -28.47
CA ALA A 493 32.96 34.51 -29.69
C ALA A 493 33.00 33.33 -30.68
N ARG A 494 34.16 32.68 -30.85
CA ARG A 494 34.29 31.51 -31.74
C ARG A 494 33.58 30.27 -31.22
N MET A 495 33.56 30.04 -29.91
CA MET A 495 32.82 28.92 -29.31
C MET A 495 31.31 29.07 -29.47
N MET A 496 30.79 30.29 -29.33
CA MET A 496 29.37 30.60 -29.58
C MET A 496 29.00 30.50 -31.06
N ALA A 497 29.90 30.91 -31.97
CA ALA A 497 29.69 30.78 -33.42
C ALA A 497 29.70 29.33 -33.92
N GLY A 498 30.30 28.39 -33.17
CA GLY A 498 30.45 26.98 -33.55
C GLY A 498 29.18 26.11 -33.40
N GLY A 499 28.05 26.67 -32.94
CA GLY A 499 26.76 25.97 -32.86
C GLY A 499 26.71 24.77 -31.92
N LEU A 500 27.63 24.70 -30.95
CA LEU A 500 27.68 23.61 -29.96
C LEU A 500 26.49 23.71 -29.00
N ARG A 501 25.83 22.57 -28.74
CA ARG A 501 24.79 22.49 -27.72
C ARG A 501 25.40 22.50 -26.31
N LEU A 502 24.63 22.95 -25.33
CA LEU A 502 25.04 23.09 -23.93
C LEU A 502 25.66 21.81 -23.36
N GLU A 503 25.08 20.65 -23.69
CA GLU A 503 25.53 19.34 -23.23
C GLU A 503 26.90 18.96 -23.81
N GLN A 504 27.20 19.40 -25.04
CA GLN A 504 28.50 19.16 -25.67
C GLN A 504 29.60 20.01 -25.02
N MET A 505 29.25 21.21 -24.56
CA MET A 505 30.20 22.07 -23.85
C MET A 505 30.51 21.53 -22.45
N VAL A 506 29.48 21.09 -21.73
CA VAL A 506 29.63 20.44 -20.41
C VAL A 506 30.37 19.11 -20.53
N ALA A 507 30.13 18.32 -21.59
CA ALA A 507 30.87 17.09 -21.86
C ALA A 507 32.38 17.31 -22.02
N TRP A 508 32.80 18.39 -22.69
CA TRP A 508 34.21 18.73 -22.82
C TRP A 508 34.86 19.10 -21.48
N TYR A 509 34.13 19.79 -20.61
CA TYR A 509 34.60 20.07 -19.26
C TYR A 509 34.76 18.79 -18.44
N LEU A 510 33.75 17.92 -18.44
CA LEU A 510 33.79 16.62 -17.75
C LEU A 510 34.96 15.77 -18.24
N TYR A 511 35.23 15.76 -19.56
CA TYR A 511 36.39 15.08 -20.11
C TYR A 511 37.70 15.67 -19.60
N ALA A 512 37.86 17.00 -19.67
CA ALA A 512 39.10 17.66 -19.28
C ALA A 512 39.42 17.53 -17.78
N ALA A 513 38.39 17.56 -16.92
CA ALA A 513 38.52 17.38 -15.47
C ALA A 513 39.09 16.00 -15.08
N THR A 514 39.04 15.01 -15.98
CA THR A 514 39.46 13.62 -15.69
C THR A 514 40.87 13.28 -16.19
N GLN A 515 41.53 14.21 -16.89
CA GLN A 515 42.87 14.00 -17.45
C GLN A 515 43.96 14.46 -16.47
N ALA A 516 44.89 13.57 -16.14
CA ALA A 516 46.01 13.88 -15.25
C ALA A 516 46.94 14.95 -15.86
N GLY A 517 47.33 15.96 -15.07
CA GLY A 517 48.25 17.03 -15.49
C GLY A 517 47.60 18.33 -16.00
N LEU A 518 46.26 18.43 -15.97
CA LEU A 518 45.50 19.59 -16.49
C LEU A 518 44.75 20.35 -15.39
N THR A 519 45.33 20.43 -14.19
CA THR A 519 44.65 20.88 -12.96
C THR A 519 44.53 22.39 -12.77
N LYS A 520 44.87 23.23 -13.76
CA LYS A 520 44.41 24.65 -13.84
C LYS A 520 44.78 25.32 -15.18
N PRO A 521 43.81 25.81 -15.98
CA PRO A 521 42.41 25.41 -16.03
C PRO A 521 42.17 24.29 -17.07
N PRO A 522 41.11 23.46 -16.90
CA PRO A 522 40.71 22.35 -17.79
C PRO A 522 40.24 22.77 -19.21
N VAL A 523 40.67 23.94 -19.68
CA VAL A 523 39.94 24.79 -20.63
C VAL A 523 40.67 24.87 -21.96
N HIS A 524 42.01 24.83 -21.92
CA HIS A 524 42.84 24.93 -23.12
C HIS A 524 42.62 23.75 -24.09
N LEU A 525 42.51 22.52 -23.59
CA LEU A 525 42.32 21.34 -24.43
C LEU A 525 40.91 21.30 -25.08
N ALA A 526 39.88 21.68 -24.31
CA ALA A 526 38.51 21.80 -24.80
C ALA A 526 38.41 22.89 -25.88
N ILE A 527 38.99 24.07 -25.64
CA ILE A 527 39.05 25.17 -26.61
C ILE A 527 39.77 24.75 -27.89
N VAL A 528 40.95 24.14 -27.80
CA VAL A 528 41.75 23.75 -28.98
C VAL A 528 41.04 22.71 -29.85
N ARG A 529 40.32 21.76 -29.24
CA ARG A 529 39.58 20.72 -29.99
C ARG A 529 38.26 21.23 -30.54
N ILE A 530 37.56 22.10 -29.81
CA ILE A 530 36.36 22.81 -30.29
C ILE A 530 36.70 23.72 -31.47
N GLN A 531 37.83 24.44 -31.41
CA GLN A 531 38.31 25.28 -32.52
C GLN A 531 38.67 24.47 -33.78
N LYS A 532 39.03 23.18 -33.62
CA LYS A 532 39.26 22.23 -34.72
C LYS A 532 37.98 21.53 -35.20
N GLY A 533 36.81 21.94 -34.72
CA GLY A 533 35.51 21.35 -35.09
C GLY A 533 35.27 19.93 -34.56
N GLN A 534 36.05 19.48 -33.56
CA GLN A 534 35.93 18.13 -33.03
C GLN A 534 34.79 18.01 -32.02
N ARG A 535 34.07 16.89 -32.06
CA ARG A 535 33.02 16.57 -31.09
C ARG A 535 33.61 15.95 -29.82
N PRO A 536 33.03 16.20 -28.64
CA PRO A 536 33.43 15.53 -27.40
C PRO A 536 33.21 14.02 -27.49
N PRO A 537 33.98 13.20 -26.76
CA PRO A 537 33.73 11.76 -26.73
C PRO A 537 32.31 11.46 -26.22
N GLU A 538 31.63 10.55 -26.90
CA GLU A 538 30.19 10.30 -26.73
C GLU A 538 29.79 9.94 -25.29
N LYS A 539 30.64 9.18 -24.59
CA LYS A 539 30.43 8.85 -23.17
C LYS A 539 30.23 10.08 -22.28
N PHE A 540 30.97 11.18 -22.51
CA PHE A 540 30.81 12.40 -21.70
C PHE A 540 29.58 13.22 -22.11
N VAL A 541 29.13 13.08 -23.35
CA VAL A 541 27.85 13.66 -23.81
C VAL A 541 26.68 12.95 -23.15
N GLY A 542 26.75 11.62 -23.02
CA GLY A 542 25.80 10.84 -22.23
C GLY A 542 25.74 11.34 -20.78
N LEU A 543 26.90 11.50 -20.13
CA LEU A 543 26.99 12.00 -18.76
C LEU A 543 26.42 13.43 -18.59
N ALA A 544 26.65 14.33 -19.56
CA ALA A 544 26.12 15.69 -19.52
C ALA A 544 24.59 15.76 -19.67
N ARG A 545 23.96 14.73 -20.26
CA ARG A 545 22.51 14.63 -20.47
C ARG A 545 21.75 14.00 -19.32
N LEU A 546 22.44 13.32 -18.40
CA LEU A 546 21.82 12.77 -17.21
C LEU A 546 21.13 13.87 -16.41
N SER A 547 20.04 13.54 -15.70
CA SER A 547 19.42 14.51 -14.81
C SER A 547 20.33 14.84 -13.63
N TRP A 548 20.13 16.01 -13.04
CA TRP A 548 20.83 16.42 -11.81
C TRP A 548 20.69 15.38 -10.69
N GLU A 549 19.49 14.84 -10.49
CA GLU A 549 19.26 13.87 -9.42
C GLU A 549 19.94 12.52 -9.69
N LEU A 550 20.03 12.10 -10.95
CA LEU A 550 20.82 10.92 -11.30
C LEU A 550 22.29 11.09 -10.90
N TRP A 551 22.89 12.25 -11.19
CA TRP A 551 24.26 12.58 -10.75
C TRP A 551 24.45 12.48 -9.23
N ARG A 552 23.48 12.93 -8.44
CA ARG A 552 23.51 12.83 -6.98
C ARG A 552 23.30 11.40 -6.47
N CYS A 553 22.42 10.62 -7.12
CA CYS A 553 22.27 9.19 -6.85
C CYS A 553 23.60 8.46 -7.11
N TYR A 554 24.26 8.72 -8.24
CA TYR A 554 25.57 8.15 -8.58
C TYR A 554 26.64 8.47 -7.53
N ALA A 555 26.71 9.73 -7.08
CA ALA A 555 27.66 10.17 -6.06
C ALA A 555 27.43 9.49 -4.70
N SER A 556 26.17 9.35 -4.29
CA SER A 556 25.80 8.78 -3.00
C SER A 556 26.07 7.28 -2.88
N LEU A 557 25.90 6.54 -3.98
CA LEU A 557 26.16 5.10 -4.02
C LEU A 557 27.64 4.77 -3.71
N LEU A 558 28.57 5.69 -3.99
CA LEU A 558 29.97 5.55 -3.58
C LEU A 558 30.16 5.67 -2.06
N ILE A 559 29.29 6.39 -1.34
CA ILE A 559 29.47 6.70 0.08
C ILE A 559 28.88 5.62 0.98
N LEU A 560 27.70 5.08 0.63
CA LEU A 560 26.81 4.46 1.63
C LEU A 560 26.77 2.93 1.58
N HIS A 561 27.03 2.29 0.42
CA HIS A 561 26.79 0.86 0.27
C HIS A 561 27.84 0.16 -0.60
N PRO A 562 28.90 -0.42 0.01
CA PRO A 562 29.92 -1.19 -0.72
C PRO A 562 29.36 -2.38 -1.51
N ALA A 563 28.33 -3.07 -0.99
CA ALA A 563 27.69 -4.23 -1.62
C ALA A 563 26.86 -3.87 -2.87
N ALA A 564 26.36 -2.64 -2.96
CA ALA A 564 25.60 -2.20 -4.12
C ALA A 564 26.52 -1.86 -5.32
N ARG A 565 27.78 -1.50 -5.05
CA ARG A 565 28.76 -1.09 -6.08
C ARG A 565 28.93 -2.13 -7.19
N ASP A 566 28.89 -3.43 -6.87
CA ASP A 566 29.09 -4.49 -7.86
C ASP A 566 27.84 -4.79 -8.70
N ALA A 567 26.64 -4.55 -8.16
CA ALA A 567 25.40 -4.64 -8.91
C ALA A 567 25.24 -3.46 -9.88
N PHE A 568 25.58 -2.24 -9.44
CA PHE A 568 25.49 -1.04 -10.26
C PHE A 568 26.54 -0.98 -11.38
N ARG A 569 27.73 -1.58 -11.21
CA ARG A 569 28.76 -1.67 -12.28
C ARG A 569 28.26 -2.33 -13.57
N GLN A 570 27.22 -3.15 -13.49
CA GLN A 570 26.71 -3.94 -14.62
C GLN A 570 25.67 -3.18 -15.48
N ALA A 571 25.15 -2.05 -14.99
CA ALA A 571 24.21 -1.23 -15.75
C ALA A 571 24.98 -0.28 -16.71
N PRO A 572 24.67 -0.24 -18.03
CA PRO A 572 25.46 0.51 -19.02
C PRO A 572 25.64 2.00 -18.70
N VAL A 573 24.58 2.66 -18.21
CA VAL A 573 24.61 4.09 -17.84
C VAL A 573 25.48 4.34 -16.58
N PHE A 574 25.57 3.36 -15.68
CA PHE A 574 26.41 3.39 -14.48
C PHE A 574 27.87 3.05 -14.78
N ALA A 575 28.14 2.17 -15.75
CA ALA A 575 29.49 1.75 -16.11
C ALA A 575 30.34 2.94 -16.61
N ASP A 576 29.76 3.81 -17.44
CA ASP A 576 30.45 5.01 -17.93
C ASP A 576 30.71 6.03 -16.83
N TRP A 577 29.71 6.29 -15.96
CA TRP A 577 29.88 7.20 -14.82
C TRP A 577 30.93 6.66 -13.84
N PHE A 578 30.83 5.39 -13.46
CA PHE A 578 31.74 4.74 -12.51
C PHE A 578 33.16 4.59 -13.06
N GLY A 579 33.32 4.25 -14.34
CA GLY A 579 34.63 4.13 -14.99
C GLY A 579 35.38 5.46 -15.07
N VAL A 580 34.65 6.59 -15.08
CA VAL A 580 35.22 7.94 -15.12
C VAL A 580 35.41 8.52 -13.72
N TYR A 581 34.36 8.49 -12.88
CA TYR A 581 34.30 9.20 -11.60
C TYR A 581 34.34 8.29 -10.36
N GLY A 582 34.18 6.97 -10.49
CA GLY A 582 34.10 6.03 -9.36
C GLY A 582 35.35 5.95 -8.48
N ARG A 583 36.47 6.54 -8.92
CA ARG A 583 37.72 6.68 -8.17
C ARG A 583 37.88 8.01 -7.42
N PHE A 584 36.99 8.98 -7.67
CA PHE A 584 37.04 10.30 -7.04
C PHE A 584 36.24 10.29 -5.73
N LEU A 585 36.73 11.02 -4.73
CA LEU A 585 35.96 11.28 -3.52
C LEU A 585 34.73 12.15 -3.88
N PRO A 586 33.60 12.03 -3.16
CA PRO A 586 32.40 12.82 -3.44
C PRO A 586 32.67 14.33 -3.47
N ALA A 587 33.46 14.85 -2.53
CA ALA A 587 33.88 16.25 -2.47
C ALA A 587 34.78 16.68 -3.65
N ALA A 588 35.32 15.73 -4.42
CA ALA A 588 36.13 15.96 -5.61
C ALA A 588 35.34 15.77 -6.92
N LEU A 589 34.02 15.54 -6.84
CA LEU A 589 33.15 15.50 -8.02
C LEU A 589 32.92 16.91 -8.59
N PRO A 590 32.73 17.03 -9.91
CA PRO A 590 32.59 18.33 -10.57
C PRO A 590 31.33 19.08 -10.10
N PHE A 591 31.40 20.42 -10.08
CA PHE A 591 30.27 21.32 -9.78
C PHE A 591 29.60 21.07 -8.42
N GLY A 592 30.35 20.62 -7.41
CA GLY A 592 29.85 20.50 -6.04
C GLY A 592 28.76 19.44 -5.85
N VAL A 593 28.61 18.50 -6.79
CA VAL A 593 27.60 17.42 -6.72
C VAL A 593 27.67 16.64 -5.40
N GLY A 594 28.85 16.54 -4.80
CA GLY A 594 29.07 15.91 -3.49
C GLY A 594 29.04 16.84 -2.27
N GLU A 595 28.99 18.17 -2.43
CA GLU A 595 29.16 19.12 -1.32
C GLU A 595 27.99 19.11 -0.31
N GLU A 596 26.79 18.70 -0.72
CA GLU A 596 25.64 18.46 0.18
C GLU A 596 25.56 17.02 0.73
N LEU A 597 26.33 16.08 0.15
CA LEU A 597 26.42 14.71 0.68
C LEU A 597 27.32 14.64 1.92
N THR A 598 28.24 15.60 2.06
CA THR A 598 29.11 15.79 3.23
C THR A 598 28.36 16.21 4.51
N VAL A 599 27.16 16.77 4.41
CA VAL A 599 26.33 17.13 5.58
C VAL A 599 25.93 15.90 6.40
N VAL A 600 25.89 14.71 5.78
CA VAL A 600 25.60 13.45 6.46
C VAL A 600 26.77 12.96 7.33
N THR A 601 28.00 13.30 6.96
CA THR A 601 29.21 12.96 7.74
C THR A 601 29.43 13.86 8.96
N GLN A 602 29.03 15.13 8.92
CA GLN A 602 29.22 16.08 10.04
C GLN A 602 28.17 15.93 11.16
N LEU A 603 26.94 15.50 10.82
CA LEU A 603 25.89 15.23 11.81
C LEU A 603 26.20 14.03 12.73
N HIS A 604 27.09 13.12 12.31
CA HIS A 604 27.57 12.01 13.14
C HIS A 604 28.73 12.41 14.07
N SER A 605 29.56 13.39 13.70
CA SER A 605 30.64 13.88 14.58
C SER A 605 30.15 14.91 15.61
N GLU A 606 29.15 15.73 15.28
CA GLU A 606 28.71 16.83 16.16
C GLU A 606 27.71 16.41 17.25
N LYS A 607 27.03 15.27 17.10
CA LYS A 607 26.19 14.70 18.19
C LYS A 607 27.02 14.11 19.34
N SER A 608 28.32 13.90 19.16
CA SER A 608 29.22 13.38 20.20
C SER A 608 29.76 14.44 21.16
N VAL A 609 29.52 15.74 20.94
CA VAL A 609 30.18 16.82 21.72
C VAL A 609 29.20 17.67 22.55
N LYS A 610 27.89 17.51 22.40
CA LYS A 610 26.89 18.40 23.08
C LYS A 610 26.14 17.81 24.27
N SER A 611 26.45 16.60 24.73
CA SER A 611 25.78 15.98 25.89
C SER A 611 26.50 16.16 27.24
N GLU A 612 27.59 16.94 27.30
CA GLU A 612 28.41 17.05 28.53
C GLU A 612 28.28 18.37 29.30
N ALA A 613 27.36 19.26 28.93
CA ALA A 613 27.29 20.58 29.56
C ALA A 613 25.86 21.11 29.77
N THR A 614 25.04 20.43 30.58
CA THR A 614 24.13 21.12 31.53
C THR A 614 23.60 20.15 32.59
N PHE A 615 24.30 20.07 33.72
CA PHE A 615 23.75 19.61 35.00
C PHE A 615 23.77 20.84 35.92
N VAL A 616 22.66 21.12 36.61
CA VAL A 616 22.59 21.66 38.00
C VAL A 616 21.15 22.12 38.34
N GLN A 617 20.63 21.53 39.44
CA GLN A 617 19.58 21.99 40.38
C GLN A 617 18.10 22.02 39.96
N SER A 618 17.31 21.10 40.53
CA SER A 618 16.49 21.37 41.73
C SER A 618 15.78 20.11 42.24
N THR A 619 15.76 19.95 43.56
CA THR A 619 15.41 18.79 44.36
C THR A 619 13.97 18.79 44.89
N ALA A 620 13.41 17.57 44.95
CA ALA A 620 12.65 16.93 46.05
C ALA A 620 11.28 17.45 46.53
N ALA A 621 10.30 16.53 46.50
CA ALA A 621 9.43 16.04 47.60
C ALA A 621 8.12 15.50 46.97
N GLY A 622 7.58 14.31 47.22
CA GLY A 622 7.90 13.18 48.09
C GLY A 622 6.71 12.21 47.99
N SER A 623 6.95 10.91 48.20
CA SER A 623 6.12 9.98 48.98
C SER A 623 6.35 8.55 48.51
N GLN A 624 6.81 7.75 49.45
CA GLN A 624 7.33 6.41 49.33
C GLN A 624 6.47 5.53 50.23
N ILE A 625 5.50 4.81 49.68
CA ILE A 625 4.81 3.67 50.30
C ILE A 625 4.40 2.76 49.13
N ASP A 626 5.01 1.56 49.02
CA ASP A 626 4.49 0.33 48.36
C ASP A 626 5.56 -0.75 48.00
N ASN A 627 6.86 -0.50 48.19
CA ASN A 627 7.94 -1.33 47.60
C ASN A 627 8.35 -2.66 48.30
N ILE A 628 7.55 -3.27 49.17
CA ILE A 628 7.97 -4.51 49.87
C ILE A 628 7.32 -5.79 49.29
N HIS A 629 6.25 -5.69 48.50
CA HIS A 629 5.59 -6.86 47.89
C HIS A 629 6.07 -7.23 46.47
N ASP A 630 6.85 -6.37 45.80
CA ASP A 630 7.19 -6.53 44.37
C ASP A 630 8.55 -7.21 44.10
N THR A 631 9.43 -7.28 45.10
CA THR A 631 10.80 -7.82 44.96
C THR A 631 10.84 -9.34 44.78
N ALA A 632 9.99 -10.09 45.48
CA ALA A 632 9.88 -11.55 45.32
C ALA A 632 9.25 -11.95 43.97
N GLY A 633 8.32 -11.14 43.45
CA GLY A 633 7.70 -11.33 42.14
C GLY A 633 8.68 -11.08 40.99
N MET A 634 9.50 -10.03 41.10
CA MET A 634 10.54 -9.71 40.12
C MET A 634 11.66 -10.73 40.08
N ALA A 635 12.09 -11.28 41.23
CA ALA A 635 13.11 -12.35 41.25
C ALA A 635 12.67 -13.60 40.46
N LYS A 636 11.41 -14.03 40.62
CA LYS A 636 10.85 -15.16 39.88
C LYS A 636 10.71 -14.88 38.37
N LYS A 637 10.44 -13.63 37.99
CA LYS A 637 10.37 -13.21 36.58
C LYS A 637 11.76 -13.11 35.94
N GLN A 638 12.77 -12.69 36.71
CA GLN A 638 14.17 -12.70 36.27
C GLN A 638 14.68 -14.14 36.05
N GLU A 639 14.35 -15.09 36.94
CA GLU A 639 14.68 -16.51 36.73
C GLU A 639 14.05 -17.08 35.43
N LEU A 640 12.83 -16.63 35.11
CA LEU A 640 12.16 -17.00 33.86
C LEU A 640 12.87 -16.41 32.63
N TRP A 641 13.30 -15.15 32.71
CA TRP A 641 14.07 -14.49 31.65
C TRP A 641 15.41 -15.20 31.41
N ASP A 642 16.10 -15.63 32.47
CA ASP A 642 17.35 -16.38 32.37
C ASP A 642 17.14 -17.77 31.73
N SER A 643 15.98 -18.39 31.94
CA SER A 643 15.60 -19.63 31.25
C SER A 643 15.37 -19.41 29.76
N VAL A 644 14.69 -18.33 29.40
CA VAL A 644 14.47 -17.92 27.99
C VAL A 644 15.80 -17.61 27.29
N LEU A 645 16.74 -16.96 27.98
CA LEU A 645 18.08 -16.70 27.43
C LEU A 645 18.87 -17.98 27.13
N LYS A 646 18.78 -19.02 27.97
CA LYS A 646 19.42 -20.32 27.72
C LYS A 646 18.84 -21.02 26.48
N GLU A 647 17.53 -20.94 26.29
CA GLU A 647 16.86 -21.49 25.10
C GLU A 647 17.24 -20.71 23.83
N LEU A 648 17.33 -19.39 23.93
CA LEU A 648 17.78 -18.52 22.84
C LEU A 648 19.25 -18.76 22.48
N GLU A 649 20.13 -19.04 23.45
CA GLU A 649 21.54 -19.40 23.18
C GLU A 649 21.66 -20.68 22.33
N LEU A 650 20.72 -21.63 22.49
CA LEU A 650 20.70 -22.87 21.74
C LEU A 650 20.08 -22.74 20.34
N SER A 651 19.18 -21.78 20.13
CA SER A 651 18.39 -21.64 18.89
C SER A 651 19.01 -20.70 17.85
N MET A 652 20.04 -19.92 18.20
CA MET A 652 20.71 -18.99 17.28
C MET A 652 22.23 -19.12 17.30
N THR A 653 22.90 -18.47 16.35
CA THR A 653 24.37 -18.51 16.31
C THR A 653 24.96 -17.80 17.54
N LYS A 654 26.07 -18.35 18.05
CA LYS A 654 26.81 -17.80 19.20
C LYS A 654 27.22 -16.32 19.01
N ALA A 655 27.48 -15.91 17.76
CA ALA A 655 27.78 -14.51 17.43
C ALA A 655 26.54 -13.61 17.57
N THR A 656 25.38 -14.05 17.10
CA THR A 656 24.10 -13.31 17.24
C THR A 656 23.72 -13.17 18.71
N PHE A 657 23.79 -14.26 19.48
CA PHE A 657 23.43 -14.27 20.91
C PHE A 657 24.36 -13.36 21.73
N ASN A 658 25.68 -13.51 21.57
CA ASN A 658 26.66 -12.69 22.29
C ASN A 658 26.57 -11.20 21.97
N THR A 659 26.19 -10.86 20.73
CA THR A 659 26.10 -9.47 20.32
C THR A 659 24.86 -8.78 20.88
N TRP A 660 23.72 -9.48 20.93
CA TRP A 660 22.42 -8.83 21.18
C TRP A 660 21.74 -9.19 22.51
N LEU A 661 21.91 -10.40 23.03
CA LEU A 661 21.08 -10.92 24.13
C LEU A 661 21.85 -11.35 25.38
N ARG A 662 23.14 -11.68 25.27
CA ARG A 662 23.97 -12.20 26.37
C ARG A 662 23.99 -11.31 27.62
N GLU A 663 23.94 -10.01 27.43
CA GLU A 663 23.98 -9.00 28.49
C GLU A 663 22.61 -8.33 28.68
N SER A 664 21.52 -8.99 28.27
CA SER A 664 20.18 -8.45 28.45
C SER A 664 19.63 -8.80 29.84
N VAL A 665 18.99 -7.84 30.50
CA VAL A 665 18.44 -8.00 31.86
C VAL A 665 16.98 -7.56 31.88
N LEU A 666 16.15 -8.19 32.72
CA LEU A 666 14.77 -7.75 32.87
C LEU A 666 14.75 -6.50 33.77
N ILE A 667 14.20 -5.40 33.26
CA ILE A 667 14.08 -4.14 34.00
C ILE A 667 12.77 -4.12 34.78
N GLU A 668 11.67 -4.39 34.10
CA GLU A 668 10.33 -4.24 34.67
C GLU A 668 9.33 -5.14 33.93
N VAL A 669 8.27 -5.55 34.62
CA VAL A 669 7.12 -6.18 34.00
C VAL A 669 5.86 -5.44 34.42
N THR A 670 5.30 -4.67 33.49
CA THR A 670 4.10 -3.87 33.72
C THR A 670 2.87 -4.62 33.24
N ASN A 671 1.75 -4.43 33.95
CA ASN A 671 0.44 -4.83 33.43
C ASN A 671 -0.08 -3.72 32.51
N ASP A 672 -0.71 -4.10 31.39
CA ASP A 672 -1.28 -3.13 30.44
C ASP A 672 -2.18 -2.11 31.16
N LYS A 673 -1.84 -0.82 31.02
CA LYS A 673 -2.55 0.32 31.62
C LYS A 673 -4.02 0.40 31.16
N ASN A 674 -4.43 -0.39 30.16
CA ASN A 674 -5.80 -0.48 29.65
C ASN A 674 -6.62 -1.64 30.25
N GLY A 675 -6.16 -2.28 31.32
CA GLY A 675 -6.91 -3.37 31.99
C GLY A 675 -6.95 -4.67 31.19
N GLY A 676 -5.97 -4.89 30.32
CA GLY A 676 -5.77 -6.14 29.59
C GLY A 676 -4.95 -7.15 30.38
N SER A 677 -5.21 -8.44 30.20
CA SER A 677 -4.45 -9.55 30.80
C SER A 677 -3.05 -9.77 30.18
N CYS A 678 -2.54 -8.80 29.39
CA CYS A 678 -1.25 -8.88 28.70
C CYS A 678 -0.18 -8.20 29.55
N GLN A 679 0.88 -8.92 29.87
CA GLN A 679 2.03 -8.37 30.57
C GLN A 679 3.02 -7.81 29.55
N GLU A 680 3.54 -6.61 29.81
CA GLU A 680 4.59 -5.97 29.01
C GLU A 680 5.92 -6.08 29.76
N TRP A 681 6.87 -6.79 29.16
CA TRP A 681 8.20 -7.06 29.71
C TRP A 681 9.19 -6.08 29.11
N ILE A 682 9.84 -5.30 29.96
CA ILE A 682 10.84 -4.31 29.57
C ILE A 682 12.22 -4.91 29.83
N VAL A 683 12.98 -5.16 28.75
CA VAL A 683 14.31 -5.77 28.79
C VAL A 683 15.38 -4.75 28.47
N GLY A 684 16.31 -4.59 29.39
CA GLY A 684 17.48 -3.74 29.26
C GLY A 684 18.55 -4.38 28.40
N VAL A 685 19.04 -3.64 27.41
CA VAL A 685 20.11 -4.07 26.51
C VAL A 685 21.19 -3.02 26.40
N LYS A 686 22.40 -3.45 26.04
CA LYS A 686 23.63 -2.64 26.15
C LYS A 686 23.74 -1.42 25.21
N SER A 687 22.86 -1.31 24.20
CA SER A 687 22.94 -0.21 23.22
C SER A 687 21.60 0.04 22.52
N GLU A 688 21.39 1.26 22.04
CA GLU A 688 20.20 1.62 21.23
C GLU A 688 20.11 0.78 19.95
N TYR A 689 21.26 0.38 19.41
CA TYR A 689 21.30 -0.54 18.26
C TYR A 689 20.75 -1.92 18.63
N ALA A 690 21.03 -2.42 19.83
CA ALA A 690 20.45 -3.69 20.31
C ALA A 690 18.94 -3.57 20.50
N VAL A 691 18.44 -2.42 20.98
CA VAL A 691 16.99 -2.14 21.07
C VAL A 691 16.32 -2.22 19.70
N ASP A 692 16.88 -1.55 18.70
CA ASP A 692 16.31 -1.51 17.35
C ASP A 692 16.39 -2.88 16.65
N TRP A 693 17.52 -3.57 16.80
CA TRP A 693 17.73 -4.88 16.23
C TRP A 693 16.78 -5.93 16.81
N LEU A 694 16.66 -5.96 18.14
CA LEU A 694 15.79 -6.90 18.83
C LEU A 694 14.31 -6.57 18.58
N SER A 695 13.91 -5.29 18.57
CA SER A 695 12.52 -4.90 18.34
C SER A 695 12.03 -5.16 16.89
N LYS A 696 12.90 -5.02 15.89
CA LYS A 696 12.49 -5.13 14.47
C LYS A 696 12.80 -6.47 13.80
N ARG A 697 13.85 -7.18 14.22
CA ARG A 697 14.32 -8.40 13.53
C ARG A 697 14.24 -9.68 14.36
N LEU A 698 14.47 -9.60 15.67
CA LEU A 698 14.49 -10.79 16.54
C LEU A 698 13.33 -10.83 17.54
N ASN A 699 12.39 -9.88 17.47
CA ASN A 699 11.30 -9.76 18.44
C ASN A 699 10.45 -11.03 18.44
N SER A 700 10.04 -11.52 17.26
CA SER A 700 9.28 -12.78 17.15
C SER A 700 10.06 -13.98 17.70
N THR A 701 11.37 -14.05 17.45
CA THR A 701 12.24 -15.14 17.92
C THR A 701 12.45 -15.12 19.43
N VAL A 702 12.40 -13.94 20.07
CA VAL A 702 12.57 -13.78 21.53
C VAL A 702 11.23 -13.89 22.27
N VAL A 703 10.13 -13.41 21.68
CA VAL A 703 8.78 -13.49 22.24
C VAL A 703 8.25 -14.91 22.23
N GLU A 704 8.57 -15.71 21.20
CA GLU A 704 8.06 -17.07 21.06
C GLU A 704 8.44 -18.01 22.24
N PRO A 705 9.72 -18.09 22.68
CA PRO A 705 10.09 -18.83 23.90
C PRO A 705 9.47 -18.25 25.17
N LEU A 706 9.31 -16.93 25.26
CA LEU A 706 8.72 -16.27 26.43
C LEU A 706 7.22 -16.58 26.57
N VAL A 707 6.48 -16.55 25.47
CA VAL A 707 5.07 -16.95 25.41
C VAL A 707 4.91 -18.45 25.68
N SER A 708 5.83 -19.27 25.18
CA SER A 708 5.88 -20.72 25.43
C SER A 708 6.11 -21.03 26.93
N ALA A 709 7.05 -20.34 27.58
CA ALA A 709 7.37 -20.54 29.00
C ALA A 709 6.26 -20.03 29.94
N MET A 710 5.52 -18.98 29.55
CA MET A 710 4.48 -18.36 30.37
C MET A 710 3.06 -18.91 30.13
N TYR A 711 2.82 -19.59 29.01
CA TYR A 711 1.47 -19.97 28.54
C TYR A 711 0.47 -18.78 28.51
N GLN A 712 0.98 -17.56 28.31
CA GLN A 712 0.20 -16.32 28.32
C GLN A 712 0.70 -15.36 27.24
N PRO A 713 -0.18 -14.50 26.68
CA PRO A 713 0.23 -13.48 25.72
C PRO A 713 1.06 -12.39 26.42
N THR A 714 2.30 -12.25 25.97
CA THR A 714 3.28 -11.34 26.56
C THR A 714 3.88 -10.47 25.46
N ASN A 715 4.02 -9.17 25.73
CA ASN A 715 4.72 -8.24 24.85
C ASN A 715 6.11 -7.94 25.40
N ILE A 716 7.11 -7.76 24.55
CA ILE A 716 8.47 -7.39 24.97
C ILE A 716 8.86 -6.05 24.37
N LYS A 717 9.37 -5.16 25.22
CA LYS A 717 10.02 -3.91 24.82
C LYS A 717 11.47 -3.96 25.24
N TYR A 718 12.32 -3.30 24.46
CA TYR A 718 13.74 -3.20 24.74
C TYR A 718 14.09 -1.75 25.03
N GLU A 719 14.88 -1.53 26.06
CA GLU A 719 15.37 -0.20 26.44
C GLU A 719 16.88 -0.27 26.69
N VAL A 720 17.56 0.86 26.53
CA VAL A 720 19.00 0.91 26.80
C VAL A 720 19.22 0.98 28.29
N HIS A 721 19.96 0.01 28.81
CA HIS A 721 20.28 -0.04 30.22
C HIS A 721 21.78 -0.06 30.45
N ASN A 722 22.27 0.93 31.19
CA ASN A 722 23.69 1.05 31.49
C ASN A 722 24.04 0.11 32.66
N MET A 723 24.77 -0.97 32.36
CA MET A 723 25.06 -2.04 33.32
C MET A 723 25.91 -1.61 34.53
N ALA A 724 26.46 -0.38 34.52
CA ALA A 724 27.17 0.20 35.67
C ALA A 724 26.28 0.49 36.89
N SER A 725 24.94 0.47 36.75
CA SER A 725 24.00 0.83 37.81
C SER A 725 23.20 -0.35 38.39
N HIS A 726 23.33 -1.58 37.86
CA HIS A 726 22.55 -2.73 38.33
C HIS A 726 23.23 -3.55 39.45
N SER A 727 24.56 -3.43 39.58
CA SER A 727 25.34 -4.09 40.65
C SER A 727 25.17 -3.44 42.03
N GLN A 728 24.54 -2.26 42.13
CA GLN A 728 24.23 -1.61 43.42
C GLN A 728 22.81 -1.91 43.94
N ILE A 729 21.91 -2.45 43.10
CA ILE A 729 20.49 -2.63 43.48
C ILE A 729 20.18 -4.07 43.92
N PHE A 730 20.91 -5.09 43.43
CA PHE A 730 20.56 -6.50 43.70
C PHE A 730 21.59 -7.34 44.46
N GLY A 731 22.74 -6.80 44.86
CA GLY A 731 23.62 -7.46 45.83
C GLY A 731 23.96 -8.93 45.52
N ILE A 732 24.33 -9.24 44.28
CA ILE A 732 24.83 -10.57 43.91
C ILE A 732 26.33 -10.44 43.62
N SER A 733 27.13 -10.99 44.54
CA SER A 733 28.58 -11.17 44.45
C SER A 733 28.97 -12.43 43.70
#